data_AF-A0A7H8PTM1-F1
#
_entry.id   AF-A0A7H8PTM1-F1
#
_cell.length_a   1.000
_cell.length_b   1.000
_cell.length_c   1.000
_cell.angle_alpha   90.00
_cell.angle_beta   90.00
_cell.angle_gamma   90.00
#
_symmetry.space_group_name_H-M   'P 1'
#
loop_
_entity.id
_entity.type
_entity.pdbx_description
1 polymer ?
#
loop_
_entity_poly.entity_id
_entity_poly.type
_entity_poly.pdbx_seq_one_letter_code
_entity_poly.pdbx_strand_id
1 'polypeptide(L)'
;MNKHLENVLPRINKTSIFSLFLFVVIGFFPLNSTALEINLVFDPDGSGAVDPCDDGLAACGHTEELIQIVGSVADHFESIIQDEHEMTIRFWWLDPALGAPDALIIERDEDGKPIEARIRISANLNYYYDTFPDFDSEFVMRPKLARTVPDFEVAEAFSGVAPEIYEVAYNGKEIDPIGGLDLVTVVSHEMAHALGISADVSTACNEADNPPFYFVDPEFDGSASLGVKAYEFLNEGETDFDCAHLALGGLNMCKPADQQDQSVGELFDDPSTVEGLTVGECASHQALNWFAFYPKSRARPSINGILVMQQGGNWEQINLPRLYSLTGGDWSTASNWLGNEVPNETDEVFIVNQLPLFFVTEIEVTDSRNAKSLYIADENKLTIHGSSELAVAGPVTAAGPNSTTGPLRPIIPPMGGEPPIGTEGPFTTVEVEATGVFNAFDLNIEPEARFLVNTSSETNLGNLESFGLIRGAGVINVFVLENARRITADSGTLVFAIPEGDPDDTVVVGPPRLDLDGPSFVGDADAALSAINGDLIFDGAIADSVQAQITVGAGRFIEFVDGWEQGFSGNGFPKHALILDGGPSGAEVRGETSLGGRVQVNGLGVFTDDATFESLSETDLDIGGLAPGLEHDQLNMQNVQFNGTLNVEFNEGFAPGFQDSFALITYASHLGEFSSIEGIDLDMALEGGLKLFLEYGDTELSLLVGLDGGSPGEPNCSGQSIATQAAIHGGIAAAAAFHGFPSVKAFKDAIKDFCNT
;
A
#
# COMPACT_ATOMS: atom_id res chain seq x y z
N MET A 1 30.44 -39.56 7.73
CA MET A 1 31.72 -39.62 8.46
C MET A 1 32.85 -39.45 7.45
N ASN A 2 33.57 -38.32 7.54
CA ASN A 2 34.63 -37.80 6.63
C ASN A 2 34.19 -37.12 5.33
N LYS A 3 33.60 -35.92 5.45
CA LYS A 3 33.77 -34.77 4.53
C LYS A 3 32.98 -33.55 5.04
N HIS A 4 33.49 -32.84 6.04
CA HIS A 4 33.08 -31.47 6.41
C HIS A 4 34.05 -30.96 7.46
N LEU A 5 35.04 -30.19 7.03
CA LEU A 5 35.97 -29.37 7.83
C LEU A 5 36.84 -28.60 6.82
N GLU A 6 36.28 -27.56 6.21
CA GLU A 6 37.06 -26.55 5.44
C GLU A 6 36.33 -25.21 5.21
N ASN A 7 35.25 -24.89 5.93
CA ASN A 7 34.60 -23.57 5.88
C ASN A 7 34.54 -22.95 7.27
N VAL A 8 35.68 -22.50 7.79
CA VAL A 8 35.78 -21.39 8.74
C VAL A 8 37.11 -20.71 8.40
N LEU A 9 37.05 -19.58 7.68
CA LEU A 9 38.20 -18.70 7.49
C LEU A 9 37.91 -17.38 8.22
N PRO A 10 38.82 -16.90 9.07
CA PRO A 10 38.60 -15.70 9.86
C PRO A 10 38.90 -14.43 9.03
N ARG A 11 38.24 -13.30 9.35
CA ARG A 11 38.73 -11.94 9.05
C ARG A 11 40.08 -11.78 9.78
N ILE A 12 41.17 -12.31 9.20
CA ILE A 12 42.55 -12.06 9.65
C ILE A 12 43.31 -11.45 8.48
N ASN A 13 43.69 -10.19 8.70
CA ASN A 13 44.56 -9.35 7.90
C ASN A 13 45.65 -10.14 7.14
N LYS A 14 45.57 -10.13 5.80
CA LYS A 14 46.64 -10.62 4.91
C LYS A 14 47.14 -9.52 3.98
N THR A 15 48.16 -8.79 4.46
CA THR A 15 49.18 -8.23 3.59
C THR A 15 50.25 -9.29 3.28
N SER A 16 50.42 -9.64 1.99
CA SER A 16 51.68 -9.95 1.28
C SER A 16 51.73 -11.17 0.33
N ILE A 17 51.95 -10.81 -0.94
CA ILE A 17 52.97 -11.30 -1.89
C ILE A 17 52.79 -12.69 -2.53
N PHE A 18 52.35 -12.68 -3.80
CA PHE A 18 52.98 -13.44 -4.89
C PHE A 18 52.86 -12.69 -6.23
N SER A 19 54.00 -12.32 -6.81
CA SER A 19 54.14 -11.57 -8.07
C SER A 19 54.03 -12.44 -9.31
N LEU A 20 53.34 -11.97 -10.38
CA LEU A 20 53.92 -11.82 -11.73
C LEU A 20 53.05 -11.01 -12.72
N PHE A 21 53.52 -9.79 -13.04
CA PHE A 21 53.44 -9.04 -14.31
C PHE A 21 52.08 -8.73 -14.97
N LEU A 22 51.55 -7.52 -14.70
CA LEU A 22 51.22 -6.48 -15.70
C LEU A 22 50.82 -5.18 -14.96
N PHE A 23 51.75 -4.25 -14.65
CA PHE A 23 51.38 -2.99 -13.99
C PHE A 23 51.11 -1.89 -15.01
N VAL A 24 49.84 -1.77 -15.39
CA VAL A 24 49.23 -0.48 -15.77
C VAL A 24 49.23 0.38 -14.51
N VAL A 25 49.67 1.64 -14.60
CA VAL A 25 49.50 2.64 -13.55
C VAL A 25 48.02 3.01 -13.51
N ILE A 26 47.20 2.12 -12.93
CA ILE A 26 45.89 2.48 -12.38
C ILE A 26 46.24 3.11 -11.04
N GLY A 27 45.88 4.37 -10.84
CA GLY A 27 45.93 4.97 -9.51
C GLY A 27 45.13 4.06 -8.60
N PHE A 28 45.78 3.40 -7.64
CA PHE A 28 45.10 2.79 -6.52
C PHE A 28 44.41 3.93 -5.81
N PHE A 29 43.14 4.16 -6.15
CA PHE A 29 42.22 4.71 -5.19
C PHE A 29 42.24 3.71 -4.03
N PRO A 30 42.47 4.17 -2.78
CA PRO A 30 42.29 3.29 -1.64
C PRO A 30 40.91 2.64 -1.79
N LEU A 31 40.86 1.32 -1.70
CA LEU A 31 39.59 0.64 -1.46
C LEU A 31 39.00 1.33 -0.24
N ASN A 32 37.78 1.86 -0.34
CA ASN A 32 37.09 2.52 0.76
C ASN A 32 37.25 1.63 1.99
N SER A 33 38.06 2.04 2.96
CA SER A 33 38.01 1.43 4.28
C SER A 33 36.61 1.67 4.80
N THR A 34 35.99 0.64 5.37
CA THR A 34 34.82 0.84 6.21
C THR A 34 35.18 1.86 7.27
N ALA A 35 34.26 2.76 7.60
CA ALA A 35 34.59 3.82 8.53
C ALA A 35 34.83 3.22 9.92
N LEU A 36 33.85 2.54 10.52
CA LEU A 36 34.10 1.66 11.66
C LEU A 36 34.51 0.25 11.18
N GLU A 37 35.56 -0.31 11.78
CA GLU A 37 35.98 -1.72 11.63
C GLU A 37 35.98 -2.40 13.01
N ILE A 38 35.07 -3.36 13.20
CA ILE A 38 34.93 -4.19 14.41
C ILE A 38 35.62 -5.54 14.17
N ASN A 39 36.79 -5.70 14.77
CA ASN A 39 37.52 -6.95 14.81
C ASN A 39 36.93 -7.88 15.87
N LEU A 40 36.16 -8.88 15.44
CA LEU A 40 35.55 -9.87 16.32
C LEU A 40 36.52 -11.01 16.68
N VAL A 41 36.67 -11.30 17.97
CA VAL A 41 37.51 -12.40 18.49
C VAL A 41 36.69 -13.27 19.45
N PHE A 42 36.36 -14.50 19.03
CA PHE A 42 35.81 -15.48 19.96
C PHE A 42 36.90 -15.96 20.93
N ASP A 43 36.73 -15.72 22.24
CA ASP A 43 37.75 -15.94 23.27
C ASP A 43 37.29 -16.96 24.32
N PRO A 44 37.43 -18.28 24.07
CA PRO A 44 36.97 -19.33 24.98
C PRO A 44 37.76 -19.41 26.30
N ASP A 45 38.90 -18.69 26.40
CA ASP A 45 39.73 -18.60 27.59
C ASP A 45 39.51 -17.29 28.36
N GLY A 46 38.51 -16.50 27.95
CA GLY A 46 38.12 -15.24 28.58
C GLY A 46 37.74 -15.41 30.06
N SER A 47 37.80 -14.32 30.83
CA SER A 47 37.48 -14.37 32.26
C SER A 47 36.02 -14.77 32.49
N GLY A 48 35.83 -15.95 33.11
CA GLY A 48 34.51 -16.53 33.33
C GLY A 48 33.93 -17.26 32.14
N ALA A 49 34.74 -17.56 31.12
CA ALA A 49 34.33 -18.38 29.98
C ALA A 49 34.05 -19.82 30.40
N VAL A 50 33.07 -20.43 29.73
CA VAL A 50 32.71 -21.85 29.86
C VAL A 50 32.50 -22.45 28.48
N ASP A 51 32.80 -23.74 28.31
CA ASP A 51 32.28 -24.51 27.18
C ASP A 51 30.86 -24.99 27.54
N PRO A 52 29.80 -24.51 26.88
CA PRO A 52 28.43 -24.89 27.22
C PRO A 52 28.18 -26.41 27.17
N CYS A 53 28.97 -27.16 26.38
CA CYS A 53 28.81 -28.60 26.26
C CYS A 53 29.46 -29.41 27.37
N ASP A 54 30.48 -28.89 28.04
CA ASP A 54 31.11 -29.58 29.17
C ASP A 54 30.17 -29.66 30.38
N ASP A 55 29.32 -28.64 30.54
CA ASP A 55 28.37 -28.52 31.67
C ASP A 55 26.91 -28.82 31.29
N GLY A 56 26.65 -29.21 30.04
CA GLY A 56 25.29 -29.53 29.56
C GLY A 56 24.33 -28.34 29.60
N LEU A 57 24.86 -27.14 29.36
CA LEU A 57 24.11 -25.89 29.37
C LEU A 57 23.27 -25.73 28.08
N ALA A 58 22.28 -24.85 28.14
CA ALA A 58 21.33 -24.61 27.04
C ALA A 58 22.00 -24.21 25.71
N ALA A 59 23.15 -23.53 25.77
CA ALA A 59 23.91 -23.12 24.59
C ALA A 59 24.81 -24.21 23.97
N CYS A 60 24.80 -25.46 24.49
CA CYS A 60 25.63 -26.52 23.92
C CYS A 60 25.31 -26.77 22.44
N GLY A 61 26.34 -26.67 21.60
CA GLY A 61 26.24 -26.88 20.15
C GLY A 61 25.95 -25.62 19.34
N HIS A 62 25.80 -24.45 19.97
CA HIS A 62 25.38 -23.20 19.32
C HIS A 62 26.48 -22.12 19.19
N THR A 63 27.74 -22.48 19.37
CA THR A 63 28.85 -21.51 19.29
C THR A 63 28.99 -20.90 17.90
N GLU A 64 28.73 -21.66 16.84
CA GLU A 64 28.86 -21.16 15.47
C GLU A 64 27.77 -20.11 15.16
N GLU A 65 26.54 -20.34 15.62
CA GLU A 65 25.42 -19.42 15.54
C GLU A 65 25.68 -18.14 16.33
N LEU A 66 26.28 -18.23 17.53
CA LEU A 66 26.70 -17.04 18.27
C LEU A 66 27.72 -16.22 17.48
N ILE A 67 28.73 -16.86 16.87
CA ILE A 67 29.73 -16.16 16.05
C ILE A 67 29.07 -15.45 14.86
N GLN A 68 28.12 -16.12 14.20
CA GLN A 68 27.38 -15.52 13.07
C GLN A 68 26.53 -14.33 13.51
N ILE A 69 25.77 -14.47 14.60
CA ILE A 69 24.90 -13.40 15.12
C ILE A 69 25.72 -12.20 15.59
N VAL A 70 26.83 -12.41 16.30
CA VAL A 70 27.74 -11.31 16.69
C VAL A 70 28.33 -10.64 15.45
N GLY A 71 28.63 -11.41 14.40
CA GLY A 71 29.01 -10.91 13.08
C GLY A 71 27.97 -9.96 12.48
N SER A 72 26.72 -10.42 12.32
CA SER A 72 25.64 -9.59 11.76
C SER A 72 25.35 -8.34 12.59
N VAL A 73 25.39 -8.45 13.93
CA VAL A 73 25.23 -7.28 14.80
C VAL A 73 26.38 -6.30 14.63
N ALA A 74 27.62 -6.77 14.53
CA ALA A 74 28.76 -5.90 14.25
C ALA A 74 28.62 -5.21 12.89
N ASP A 75 28.26 -5.94 11.84
CA ASP A 75 28.02 -5.40 10.50
C ASP A 75 26.90 -4.33 10.51
N HIS A 76 25.86 -4.50 11.35
CA HIS A 76 24.81 -3.50 11.54
C HIS A 76 25.33 -2.20 12.20
N PHE A 77 26.24 -2.29 13.19
CA PHE A 77 26.83 -1.09 13.79
C PHE A 77 27.88 -0.44 12.89
N GLU A 78 28.65 -1.23 12.14
CA GLU A 78 29.59 -0.74 11.11
C GLU A 78 28.86 0.04 10.01
N SER A 79 27.60 -0.29 9.70
CA SER A 79 26.81 0.47 8.72
C SER A 79 26.24 1.78 9.29
N ILE A 80 26.12 1.90 10.61
CA ILE A 80 25.61 3.10 11.29
C ILE A 80 26.75 4.08 11.57
N ILE A 81 27.87 3.63 12.11
CA ILE A 81 28.95 4.51 12.55
C ILE A 81 29.91 4.75 11.37
N GLN A 82 29.90 5.98 10.86
CA GLN A 82 30.63 6.40 9.67
C GLN A 82 31.96 7.11 9.99
N ASP A 83 32.42 7.05 11.25
CA ASP A 83 33.72 7.55 11.68
C ASP A 83 34.84 6.52 11.42
N GLU A 84 35.96 6.95 10.83
CA GLU A 84 37.17 6.12 10.69
C GLU A 84 37.69 5.65 12.07
N HIS A 85 37.49 4.38 12.42
CA HIS A 85 37.83 3.81 13.71
C HIS A 85 37.99 2.28 13.65
N GLU A 86 38.96 1.73 14.37
CA GLU A 86 39.17 0.29 14.49
C GLU A 86 39.03 -0.13 15.96
N MET A 87 38.21 -1.15 16.24
CA MET A 87 38.06 -1.70 17.59
C MET A 87 38.09 -3.22 17.59
N THR A 88 38.56 -3.82 18.68
CA THR A 88 38.51 -5.27 18.90
C THR A 88 37.44 -5.62 19.93
N ILE A 89 36.55 -6.54 19.59
CA ILE A 89 35.54 -7.06 20.53
C ILE A 89 35.79 -8.53 20.77
N ARG A 90 36.12 -8.86 22.01
CA ARG A 90 36.26 -10.23 22.47
C ARG A 90 34.93 -10.74 22.98
N PHE A 91 34.47 -11.90 22.52
CA PHE A 91 33.19 -12.44 22.98
C PHE A 91 33.26 -13.94 23.28
N TRP A 92 32.46 -14.39 24.25
CA TRP A 92 32.42 -15.78 24.67
C TRP A 92 31.18 -16.13 25.50
N TRP A 93 30.99 -17.43 25.72
CA TRP A 93 29.96 -17.99 26.59
C TRP A 93 30.33 -17.82 28.08
N LEU A 94 29.48 -17.15 28.84
CA LEU A 94 29.63 -16.88 30.27
C LEU A 94 29.11 -18.04 31.13
N ASP A 95 29.90 -18.43 32.13
CA ASP A 95 29.45 -19.31 33.21
C ASP A 95 28.23 -18.67 33.92
N PRO A 96 27.05 -19.32 33.91
CA PRO A 96 25.84 -18.77 34.52
C PRO A 96 25.97 -18.48 36.01
N ALA A 97 26.95 -19.07 36.72
CA ALA A 97 27.24 -18.76 38.12
C ALA A 97 27.82 -17.35 38.31
N LEU A 98 28.28 -16.70 37.24
CA LEU A 98 28.96 -15.39 37.29
C LEU A 98 28.04 -14.22 36.91
N GLY A 99 26.85 -14.46 36.37
CA GLY A 99 25.86 -13.40 36.14
C GLY A 99 25.03 -13.53 34.86
N ALA A 100 24.32 -12.45 34.57
CA ALA A 100 23.62 -12.19 33.31
C ALA A 100 24.64 -11.86 32.19
N PRO A 101 24.21 -11.80 30.91
CA PRO A 101 25.02 -11.19 29.87
C PRO A 101 25.55 -9.81 30.28
N ASP A 102 26.76 -9.48 29.85
CA ASP A 102 27.31 -8.14 30.03
C ASP A 102 28.39 -7.79 29.00
N ALA A 103 28.71 -6.50 28.94
CA ALA A 103 29.82 -5.95 28.18
C ALA A 103 30.67 -4.99 29.02
N LEU A 104 31.93 -4.85 28.62
CA LEU A 104 32.86 -3.93 29.28
C LEU A 104 33.90 -3.42 28.29
N ILE A 105 34.10 -2.09 28.27
CA ILE A 105 35.21 -1.46 27.55
C ILE A 105 36.51 -1.70 28.32
N ILE A 106 37.51 -2.23 27.62
CA ILE A 106 38.83 -2.59 28.16
C ILE A 106 39.83 -1.46 27.92
N GLU A 107 39.83 -0.88 26.73
CA GLU A 107 40.77 0.16 26.31
C GLU A 107 40.08 1.22 25.46
N ARG A 108 40.56 2.46 25.58
CA ARG A 108 40.14 3.63 24.80
C ARG A 108 41.36 4.30 24.17
N ASP A 109 41.16 4.98 23.05
CA ASP A 109 42.19 5.80 22.42
C ASP A 109 42.37 7.17 23.13
N GLU A 110 43.14 8.07 22.51
CA GLU A 110 43.42 9.40 23.05
C GLU A 110 42.22 10.35 23.03
N ASP A 111 41.24 10.11 22.17
CA ASP A 111 40.00 10.88 22.06
C ASP A 111 38.85 10.28 22.89
N GLY A 112 39.11 9.15 23.56
CA GLY A 112 38.18 8.46 24.45
C GLY A 112 37.29 7.42 23.76
N LYS A 113 37.51 7.15 22.46
CA LYS A 113 36.76 6.15 21.70
C LYS A 113 37.18 4.73 22.11
N PRO A 114 36.24 3.77 22.23
CA PRO A 114 36.58 2.39 22.62
C PRO A 114 37.41 1.68 21.54
N ILE A 115 38.60 1.17 21.86
CA ILE A 115 39.43 0.39 20.92
C ILE A 115 39.52 -1.10 21.27
N GLU A 116 39.20 -1.47 22.52
CA GLU A 116 39.04 -2.87 22.91
C GLU A 116 37.87 -3.00 23.90
N ALA A 117 37.01 -3.99 23.70
CA ALA A 117 35.92 -4.34 24.59
C ALA A 117 35.73 -5.85 24.70
N ARG A 118 34.94 -6.28 25.70
CA ARG A 118 34.45 -7.65 25.83
C ARG A 118 32.93 -7.71 25.89
N ILE A 119 32.36 -8.80 25.39
CA ILE A 119 30.96 -9.18 25.49
C ILE A 119 30.87 -10.61 26.03
N ARG A 120 30.02 -10.85 27.02
CA ARG A 120 29.83 -12.15 27.65
C ARG A 120 28.37 -12.55 27.58
N ILE A 121 28.08 -13.69 26.97
CA ILE A 121 26.70 -14.16 26.76
C ILE A 121 26.43 -15.37 27.66
N SER A 122 25.39 -15.32 28.49
CA SER A 122 25.07 -16.40 29.43
C SER A 122 24.76 -17.72 28.71
N ALA A 123 25.48 -18.79 29.03
CA ALA A 123 25.33 -20.09 28.37
C ALA A 123 24.09 -20.90 28.79
N ASN A 124 23.40 -20.50 29.87
CA ASN A 124 22.26 -21.23 30.45
C ASN A 124 20.89 -20.72 30.01
N LEU A 125 20.84 -19.68 29.18
CA LEU A 125 19.57 -19.14 28.68
C LEU A 125 19.15 -19.91 27.42
N ASN A 126 17.85 -20.16 27.31
CA ASN A 126 17.27 -20.68 26.08
C ASN A 126 17.11 -19.50 25.13
N TYR A 127 17.97 -19.45 24.12
CA TYR A 127 17.87 -18.45 23.07
C TYR A 127 17.08 -18.96 21.87
N TYR A 128 16.41 -18.02 21.23
CA TYR A 128 16.07 -18.11 19.83
C TYR A 128 17.30 -17.71 19.01
N TYR A 129 17.72 -18.60 18.11
CA TYR A 129 18.87 -18.42 17.23
C TYR A 129 18.35 -18.10 15.84
N ASP A 130 18.37 -16.81 15.49
CA ASP A 130 18.01 -16.38 14.15
C ASP A 130 19.15 -16.68 13.18
N THR A 131 18.85 -17.45 12.13
CA THR A 131 19.81 -17.74 11.06
C THR A 131 19.94 -16.61 10.05
N PHE A 132 19.00 -15.66 10.04
CA PHE A 132 18.91 -14.53 9.11
C PHE A 132 18.55 -13.20 9.83
N PRO A 133 19.37 -12.76 10.81
CA PRO A 133 19.09 -11.59 11.66
C PRO A 133 18.83 -10.28 10.91
N ASP A 134 19.29 -10.16 9.68
CA ASP A 134 19.17 -8.94 8.89
C ASP A 134 17.84 -8.81 8.15
N PHE A 135 17.10 -9.91 7.95
CA PHE A 135 15.84 -9.91 7.20
C PHE A 135 14.61 -9.79 8.08
N ASP A 136 14.76 -9.93 9.40
CA ASP A 136 13.67 -9.85 10.37
C ASP A 136 12.47 -10.74 10.01
N SER A 137 12.66 -11.84 9.28
CA SER A 137 11.56 -12.59 8.68
C SER A 137 10.67 -13.32 9.69
N GLU A 138 11.11 -13.40 10.94
CA GLU A 138 10.40 -14.05 12.03
C GLU A 138 9.72 -13.05 12.95
N PHE A 139 9.98 -11.75 12.78
CA PHE A 139 9.44 -10.69 13.61
C PHE A 139 8.78 -9.60 12.77
N VAL A 140 7.57 -9.20 13.13
CA VAL A 140 6.97 -8.00 12.54
C VAL A 140 7.55 -6.77 13.23
N MET A 141 8.73 -6.34 12.78
CA MET A 141 9.44 -5.18 13.35
C MET A 141 8.68 -3.89 13.06
N ARG A 142 8.52 -3.04 14.09
CA ARG A 142 7.88 -1.73 13.95
C ARG A 142 8.59 -0.67 14.78
N PRO A 143 8.74 0.56 14.24
CA PRO A 143 9.14 1.69 15.05
C PRO A 143 8.01 2.08 15.99
N LYS A 144 8.39 2.56 17.17
CA LYS A 144 7.51 3.25 18.10
C LYS A 144 7.98 4.68 18.20
N LEU A 145 7.08 5.60 17.94
CA LEU A 145 7.34 7.04 17.98
C LEU A 145 6.85 7.61 19.30
N ALA A 146 7.40 8.74 19.73
CA ALA A 146 7.02 9.38 20.99
C ALA A 146 5.49 9.60 21.09
N ARG A 147 4.83 9.98 20.00
CA ARG A 147 3.37 10.15 19.93
C ARG A 147 2.54 8.87 20.12
N THR A 148 3.15 7.71 19.89
CA THR A 148 2.48 6.40 20.02
C THR A 148 2.61 5.83 21.44
N VAL A 149 3.40 6.49 22.27
CA VAL A 149 3.70 6.12 23.64
C VAL A 149 2.81 6.94 24.58
N PRO A 150 2.25 6.34 25.63
CA PRO A 150 1.46 7.09 26.61
C PRO A 150 2.23 8.28 27.19
N ASP A 151 1.56 9.42 27.39
CA ASP A 151 2.17 10.67 27.88
C ASP A 151 3.08 10.49 29.10
N PHE A 152 2.72 9.57 30.01
CA PHE A 152 3.51 9.30 31.21
C PHE A 152 4.84 8.59 30.90
N GLU A 153 4.88 7.69 29.93
CA GLU A 153 6.11 7.01 29.50
C GLU A 153 7.02 8.00 28.74
N VAL A 154 6.44 8.90 27.94
CA VAL A 154 7.20 10.01 27.30
C VAL A 154 7.81 10.92 28.37
N ALA A 155 7.03 11.32 29.38
CA ALA A 155 7.50 12.15 30.48
C ALA A 155 8.60 11.49 31.33
N GLU A 156 8.59 10.15 31.41
CA GLU A 156 9.60 9.37 32.11
C GLU A 156 10.85 9.14 31.28
N ALA A 157 10.76 9.00 29.96
CA ALA A 157 11.93 8.76 29.13
C ALA A 157 12.66 10.04 28.70
N PHE A 158 11.96 11.17 28.71
CA PHE A 158 12.50 12.42 28.20
C PHE A 158 12.48 13.54 29.23
N SER A 159 13.48 14.41 29.11
CA SER A 159 13.50 15.74 29.68
C SER A 159 13.34 16.74 28.54
N GLY A 160 12.25 17.49 28.54
CA GLY A 160 11.89 18.40 27.45
C GLY A 160 10.63 17.93 26.72
N VAL A 161 10.47 18.39 25.49
CA VAL A 161 9.38 17.98 24.60
C VAL A 161 10.02 17.25 23.42
N ALA A 162 9.89 15.92 23.39
CA ALA A 162 10.32 15.12 22.26
C ALA A 162 9.44 15.47 21.04
N PRO A 163 10.02 15.61 19.83
CA PRO A 163 9.22 15.63 18.60
C PRO A 163 8.31 14.39 18.53
N GLU A 164 7.12 14.53 17.98
CA GLU A 164 6.15 13.43 17.93
C GLU A 164 6.65 12.21 17.16
N ILE A 165 7.51 12.47 16.17
CA ILE A 165 8.13 11.49 15.27
C ILE A 165 9.42 10.89 15.83
N TYR A 166 9.84 11.31 17.01
CA TYR A 166 11.10 10.84 17.56
C TYR A 166 10.97 9.35 17.87
N GLU A 167 11.80 8.51 17.24
CA GLU A 167 11.73 7.07 17.41
C GLU A 167 12.33 6.67 18.75
N VAL A 168 11.45 6.22 19.63
CA VAL A 168 11.80 5.92 21.00
C VAL A 168 12.22 4.45 21.11
N ALA A 169 11.59 3.56 20.34
CA ALA A 169 11.82 2.12 20.34
C ALA A 169 11.71 1.52 18.93
N TYR A 170 12.38 0.40 18.67
CA TYR A 170 12.18 -0.42 17.47
C TYR A 170 12.11 -1.90 17.86
N ASN A 171 10.89 -2.46 17.90
CA ASN A 171 10.67 -3.82 18.34
C ASN A 171 9.61 -4.54 17.51
N GLY A 172 9.66 -5.87 17.54
CA GLY A 172 8.76 -6.74 16.83
C GLY A 172 8.32 -7.91 17.68
N LYS A 173 7.11 -8.40 17.39
CA LYS A 173 6.59 -9.65 17.95
C LYS A 173 6.83 -10.77 16.95
N GLU A 174 7.21 -11.92 17.48
CA GLU A 174 7.46 -13.13 16.68
C GLU A 174 6.19 -13.60 15.94
N ILE A 175 6.36 -14.04 14.69
CA ILE A 175 5.29 -14.55 13.80
C ILE A 175 4.94 -16.00 14.12
N ASP A 176 5.94 -16.85 14.44
CA ASP A 176 5.75 -18.25 14.84
C ASP A 176 6.41 -18.48 16.21
N PRO A 177 5.65 -18.76 17.29
CA PRO A 177 6.18 -18.73 18.65
C PRO A 177 7.22 -19.82 18.94
N ILE A 178 8.50 -19.52 18.77
CA ILE A 178 9.63 -20.33 19.23
C ILE A 178 9.99 -19.85 20.64
N GLY A 179 10.07 -20.79 21.59
CA GLY A 179 10.37 -20.43 22.98
C GLY A 179 11.81 -19.98 23.13
N GLY A 180 12.05 -18.80 23.72
CA GLY A 180 13.39 -18.34 24.09
C GLY A 180 13.55 -16.83 23.99
N LEU A 181 14.68 -16.31 24.49
CA LEU A 181 15.12 -14.92 24.30
C LEU A 181 15.75 -14.77 22.92
N ASP A 182 15.45 -13.70 22.20
CA ASP A 182 16.10 -13.45 20.91
C ASP A 182 17.59 -13.10 21.13
N LEU A 183 18.50 -13.96 20.66
CA LEU A 183 19.94 -13.77 20.88
C LEU A 183 20.46 -12.51 20.18
N VAL A 184 19.90 -12.15 19.02
CA VAL A 184 20.25 -10.93 18.27
C VAL A 184 19.99 -9.68 19.12
N THR A 185 18.85 -9.64 19.81
CA THR A 185 18.49 -8.55 20.74
C THR A 185 19.50 -8.44 21.88
N VAL A 186 19.87 -9.57 22.52
CA VAL A 186 20.86 -9.58 23.62
C VAL A 186 22.23 -9.12 23.10
N VAL A 187 22.69 -9.65 21.98
CA VAL A 187 23.99 -9.28 21.41
C VAL A 187 24.02 -7.82 20.98
N SER A 188 22.94 -7.31 20.37
CA SER A 188 22.81 -5.89 19.99
C SER A 188 22.88 -4.96 21.19
N HIS A 189 22.25 -5.35 22.29
CA HIS A 189 22.30 -4.63 23.56
C HIS A 189 23.73 -4.57 24.13
N GLU A 190 24.39 -5.72 24.24
CA GLU A 190 25.77 -5.78 24.75
C GLU A 190 26.76 -5.06 23.83
N MET A 191 26.52 -5.08 22.53
CA MET A 191 27.33 -4.33 21.56
C MET A 191 27.19 -2.82 21.76
N ALA A 192 25.99 -2.32 22.05
CA ALA A 192 25.77 -0.91 22.34
C ALA A 192 26.56 -0.44 23.58
N HIS A 193 26.67 -1.29 24.60
CA HIS A 193 27.54 -1.03 25.75
C HIS A 193 29.03 -0.97 25.37
N ALA A 194 29.48 -1.90 24.51
CA ALA A 194 30.85 -1.93 24.01
C ALA A 194 31.21 -0.71 23.16
N LEU A 195 30.24 -0.10 22.48
CA LEU A 195 30.41 1.03 21.56
C LEU A 195 30.33 2.42 22.22
N GLY A 196 29.83 2.53 23.45
CA GLY A 196 29.83 3.83 24.13
C GLY A 196 28.82 4.00 25.25
N ILE A 197 27.75 3.20 25.31
CA ILE A 197 26.78 3.26 26.41
C ILE A 197 27.36 2.53 27.63
N SER A 198 28.35 3.12 28.29
CA SER A 198 29.11 2.47 29.37
C SER A 198 29.06 3.24 30.68
N ALA A 199 29.34 2.53 31.78
CA ALA A 199 29.40 3.08 33.12
C ALA A 199 30.40 4.25 33.28
N ASP A 200 31.37 4.46 32.38
CA ASP A 200 32.24 5.64 32.46
C ASP A 200 31.53 6.94 32.04
N VAL A 201 30.53 6.84 31.14
CA VAL A 201 29.63 7.97 30.81
C VAL A 201 28.79 8.35 32.04
N SER A 202 28.55 7.41 32.97
CA SER A 202 27.88 7.65 34.26
C SER A 202 28.67 8.54 35.22
N THR A 203 29.95 8.84 34.98
CA THR A 203 30.68 9.83 35.79
C THR A 203 30.12 11.25 35.63
N ALA A 204 29.31 11.51 34.59
CA ALA A 204 28.49 12.70 34.43
C ALA A 204 27.15 12.65 35.20
N CYS A 205 26.69 11.47 35.61
CA CYS A 205 25.45 11.22 36.38
C CYS A 205 25.64 11.45 37.89
N ASN A 206 26.39 12.48 38.30
CA ASN A 206 26.46 12.85 39.71
C ASN A 206 25.31 13.82 40.00
N GLU A 207 24.34 13.39 40.81
CA GLU A 207 23.09 14.11 41.16
C GLU A 207 23.29 15.58 41.57
N ALA A 208 24.48 15.92 42.06
CA ALA A 208 24.79 17.24 42.62
C ALA A 208 24.92 18.35 41.56
N ASP A 209 25.35 18.04 40.34
CA ASP A 209 25.73 19.08 39.35
C ASP A 209 25.07 18.93 37.97
N ASN A 210 24.62 17.74 37.56
CA ASN A 210 23.89 17.52 36.29
C ASN A 210 22.78 16.47 36.44
N PRO A 211 21.61 16.66 35.80
CA PRO A 211 20.56 15.65 35.79
C PRO A 211 20.96 14.41 34.95
N PRO A 212 20.35 13.22 35.20
CA PRO A 212 20.71 11.94 34.58
C PRO A 212 20.15 11.82 33.14
N PHE A 213 20.49 12.79 32.29
CA PHE A 213 20.02 12.89 30.92
C PHE A 213 21.18 12.86 29.91
N TYR A 214 20.96 12.19 28.79
CA TYR A 214 21.76 12.32 27.57
C TYR A 214 21.16 13.40 26.69
N PHE A 215 21.89 14.48 26.46
CA PHE A 215 21.41 15.56 25.59
C PHE A 215 21.84 15.26 24.16
N VAL A 216 20.87 15.06 23.28
CA VAL A 216 21.11 14.92 21.85
C VAL A 216 21.51 16.29 21.29
N ASP A 217 22.42 16.31 20.31
CA ASP A 217 22.76 17.56 19.63
C ASP A 217 21.50 18.08 18.92
N PRO A 218 21.10 19.35 19.15
CA PRO A 218 19.97 19.96 18.46
C PRO A 218 20.05 19.90 16.93
N GLU A 219 21.22 19.70 16.33
CA GLU A 219 21.35 19.51 14.88
C GLU A 219 20.76 18.16 14.41
N PHE A 220 20.75 17.13 15.26
CA PHE A 220 20.32 15.78 14.90
C PHE A 220 18.86 15.48 15.25
N ASP A 221 18.23 16.22 16.18
CA ASP A 221 16.87 15.95 16.67
C ASP A 221 15.82 16.98 16.22
N GLY A 222 16.14 17.80 15.21
CA GLY A 222 15.25 18.85 14.72
C GLY A 222 15.18 20.05 15.65
N SER A 223 16.28 20.39 16.31
CA SER A 223 16.46 21.49 17.27
C SER A 223 15.64 21.36 18.55
N ALA A 224 15.21 20.15 18.88
CA ALA A 224 14.59 19.89 20.16
C ALA A 224 15.65 20.04 21.26
N SER A 225 15.27 20.64 22.39
CA SER A 225 16.10 20.58 23.58
C SER A 225 15.76 19.28 24.32
N LEU A 226 16.12 18.14 23.73
CA LEU A 226 15.73 16.82 24.23
C LEU A 226 16.84 16.16 25.05
N GLY A 227 16.52 15.84 26.30
CA GLY A 227 17.33 14.96 27.14
C GLY A 227 16.70 13.57 27.21
N VAL A 228 17.46 12.51 26.99
CA VAL A 228 17.04 11.11 27.17
C VAL A 228 17.42 10.66 28.56
N LYS A 229 16.46 10.17 29.33
CA LYS A 229 16.69 9.70 30.70
C LYS A 229 17.37 8.34 30.73
N ALA A 230 18.31 8.19 31.65
CA ALA A 230 18.81 6.88 32.09
C ALA A 230 17.68 6.07 32.75
N TYR A 231 17.83 4.74 32.79
CA TYR A 231 16.88 3.85 33.44
C TYR A 231 16.74 4.17 34.93
N GLU A 232 15.52 4.47 35.37
CA GLU A 232 15.19 4.75 36.76
C GLU A 232 14.68 3.48 37.47
N PHE A 233 15.25 3.16 38.63
CA PHE A 233 14.78 2.05 39.47
C PHE A 233 14.74 2.44 40.94
N LEU A 234 13.99 1.68 41.74
CA LEU A 234 13.93 1.88 43.19
C LEU A 234 14.89 0.91 43.88
N ASN A 235 15.80 1.45 44.67
CA ASN A 235 16.71 0.71 45.52
C ASN A 235 16.43 1.05 46.98
N GLU A 236 15.88 0.09 47.74
CA GLU A 236 15.46 0.29 49.14
C GLU A 236 14.49 1.47 49.37
N GLY A 237 13.69 1.82 48.35
CA GLY A 237 12.72 2.92 48.38
C GLY A 237 13.29 4.30 48.05
N GLU A 238 14.58 4.37 47.68
CA GLU A 238 15.20 5.55 47.07
C GLU A 238 15.30 5.35 45.55
N THR A 239 15.08 6.43 44.79
CA THR A 239 15.29 6.41 43.33
C THR A 239 16.78 6.34 43.04
N ASP A 240 17.17 5.39 42.20
CA ASP A 240 18.52 5.21 41.68
C ASP A 240 18.47 5.17 40.14
N PHE A 241 19.56 5.53 39.49
CA PHE A 241 19.64 5.61 38.03
C PHE A 241 20.73 4.70 37.50
N ASP A 242 20.36 3.82 36.58
CA ASP A 242 21.33 3.04 35.82
C ASP A 242 21.66 3.79 34.54
N CYS A 243 22.73 4.58 34.57
CA CYS A 243 23.17 5.30 33.39
C CYS A 243 23.77 4.40 32.31
N ALA A 244 24.08 3.12 32.58
CA ALA A 244 24.48 2.22 31.52
C ALA A 244 23.28 1.76 30.68
N HIS A 245 22.06 1.89 31.18
CA HIS A 245 20.87 1.46 30.49
C HIS A 245 19.93 2.62 30.20
N LEU A 246 19.27 2.56 29.04
CA LEU A 246 18.18 3.44 28.72
C LEU A 246 16.87 2.67 28.95
N ALA A 247 15.76 3.33 29.23
CA ALA A 247 14.43 2.70 29.20
C ALA A 247 13.34 3.76 29.00
N LEU A 248 12.32 3.43 28.21
CA LEU A 248 11.03 4.13 28.28
C LEU A 248 10.08 3.35 29.16
N GLY A 249 9.37 4.07 30.03
CA GLY A 249 8.29 3.55 30.84
C GLY A 249 8.81 2.75 32.03
N GLY A 250 8.48 3.22 33.21
CA GLY A 250 8.93 2.64 34.46
C GLY A 250 8.30 1.28 34.59
N LEU A 251 9.14 0.25 34.75
CA LEU A 251 8.69 -1.08 35.16
C LEU A 251 7.76 -0.98 36.38
N ASN A 252 8.00 0.01 37.23
CA ASN A 252 7.21 0.29 38.43
C ASN A 252 5.82 0.86 38.15
N MET A 253 5.62 1.51 37.00
CA MET A 253 4.29 1.97 36.57
C MET A 253 3.51 0.84 35.94
N CYS A 254 4.12 -0.07 35.17
CA CYS A 254 3.40 -1.27 34.69
C CYS A 254 2.93 -2.17 35.83
N LYS A 255 3.59 -2.15 36.99
CA LYS A 255 3.25 -2.96 38.16
C LYS A 255 2.26 -2.23 39.09
N PRO A 256 1.27 -2.93 39.67
CA PRO A 256 0.51 -2.42 40.80
C PRO A 256 1.40 -1.88 41.91
N ALA A 257 0.97 -0.81 42.59
CA ALA A 257 1.78 -0.10 43.59
C ALA A 257 2.26 -1.00 44.76
N ASP A 258 1.52 -2.05 45.07
CA ASP A 258 1.87 -3.05 46.09
C ASP A 258 2.78 -4.18 45.58
N GLN A 259 3.12 -4.16 44.29
CA GLN A 259 3.95 -5.16 43.61
C GLN A 259 5.20 -4.55 42.93
N GLN A 260 5.53 -3.28 43.19
CA GLN A 260 6.68 -2.61 42.55
C GLN A 260 8.02 -3.31 42.82
N ASP A 261 8.19 -3.92 44.00
CA ASP A 261 9.38 -4.67 44.40
C ASP A 261 9.53 -6.05 43.72
N GLN A 262 8.50 -6.55 43.03
CA GLN A 262 8.53 -7.85 42.35
C GLN A 262 9.09 -7.72 40.93
N SER A 263 9.74 -8.75 40.42
CA SER A 263 10.26 -8.72 39.04
C SER A 263 9.12 -8.82 38.02
N VAL A 264 9.31 -8.26 36.81
CA VAL A 264 8.28 -8.40 35.75
C VAL A 264 8.07 -9.84 35.34
N GLY A 265 9.11 -10.69 35.38
CA GLY A 265 8.97 -12.11 35.09
C GLY A 265 8.00 -12.83 36.04
N GLU A 266 7.93 -12.41 37.30
CA GLU A 266 6.99 -12.96 38.30
C GLU A 266 5.55 -12.48 38.07
N LEU A 267 5.40 -11.28 37.51
CA LEU A 267 4.12 -10.62 37.28
C LEU A 267 3.65 -10.71 35.82
N PHE A 268 4.34 -11.47 34.96
CA PHE A 268 4.20 -11.37 33.50
C PHE A 268 2.74 -11.50 33.02
N ASP A 269 1.97 -12.39 33.66
CA ASP A 269 0.55 -12.62 33.34
C ASP A 269 -0.43 -11.84 34.25
N ASP A 270 0.08 -11.12 35.26
CA ASP A 270 -0.75 -10.31 36.17
C ASP A 270 -1.25 -9.04 35.46
N PRO A 271 -2.41 -8.48 35.84
CA PRO A 271 -2.88 -7.20 35.30
C PRO A 271 -1.89 -6.06 35.59
N SER A 272 -1.58 -5.27 34.57
CA SER A 272 -0.79 -4.04 34.75
C SER A 272 -1.65 -2.91 35.31
N THR A 273 -1.02 -1.78 35.65
CA THR A 273 -1.77 -0.55 35.96
C THR A 273 -2.40 0.09 34.71
N VAL A 274 -1.98 -0.34 33.51
CA VAL A 274 -2.58 0.05 32.24
C VAL A 274 -3.77 -0.86 31.97
N GLU A 275 -4.97 -0.29 31.95
CA GLU A 275 -6.21 -1.04 31.78
C GLU A 275 -6.18 -1.89 30.50
N GLY A 276 -6.42 -3.19 30.64
CA GLY A 276 -6.51 -4.13 29.51
C GLY A 276 -5.21 -4.82 29.12
N LEU A 277 -4.08 -4.53 29.76
CA LEU A 277 -2.79 -5.18 29.52
C LEU A 277 -2.30 -5.96 30.75
N THR A 278 -1.57 -7.06 30.54
CA THR A 278 -0.76 -7.68 31.60
C THR A 278 0.51 -6.86 31.89
N VAL A 279 1.19 -7.09 33.02
CA VAL A 279 2.50 -6.48 33.30
C VAL A 279 3.52 -6.91 32.25
N GLY A 280 3.46 -8.15 31.76
CA GLY A 280 4.28 -8.63 30.66
C GLY A 280 4.01 -7.89 29.35
N GLU A 281 2.74 -7.67 28.99
CA GLU A 281 2.36 -6.88 27.81
C GLU A 281 2.80 -5.42 27.96
N CYS A 282 2.50 -4.78 29.10
CA CYS A 282 2.93 -3.41 29.40
C CYS A 282 4.45 -3.27 29.40
N ALA A 283 5.19 -4.19 30.02
CA ALA A 283 6.64 -4.12 30.12
C ALA A 283 7.35 -4.57 28.82
N SER A 284 6.71 -5.40 28.00
CA SER A 284 7.16 -5.66 26.62
C SER A 284 7.08 -4.41 25.73
N HIS A 285 6.39 -3.35 26.20
CA HIS A 285 6.36 -2.09 25.49
C HIS A 285 7.63 -1.24 25.69
N GLN A 286 8.42 -1.53 26.71
CA GLN A 286 9.62 -0.77 27.06
C GLN A 286 10.74 -1.01 26.06
N ALA A 287 11.29 0.05 25.50
CA ALA A 287 12.43 -0.10 24.59
C ALA A 287 13.22 1.20 24.45
N LEU A 288 14.25 1.36 25.25
CA LEU A 288 15.48 1.99 24.80
C LEU A 288 16.58 1.05 25.23
N ASN A 289 17.45 0.57 24.33
CA ASN A 289 18.66 -0.22 24.64
C ASN A 289 18.66 -1.00 25.97
N TRP A 290 17.59 -1.73 26.26
CA TRP A 290 17.44 -2.66 27.37
C TRP A 290 17.24 -4.01 26.72
N PHE A 291 18.05 -5.00 27.06
CA PHE A 291 17.81 -6.34 26.56
C PHE A 291 16.53 -6.86 27.20
N ALA A 292 15.46 -6.84 26.42
CA ALA A 292 14.20 -7.45 26.78
C ALA A 292 14.47 -8.92 27.12
N PHE A 293 14.44 -9.28 28.41
CA PHE A 293 14.34 -10.66 28.87
C PHE A 293 12.97 -11.30 28.51
N TYR A 294 12.30 -10.79 27.47
CA TYR A 294 10.98 -11.21 27.06
C TYR A 294 11.11 -12.24 25.94
N PRO A 295 10.61 -13.47 26.16
CA PRO A 295 10.54 -14.44 25.09
C PRO A 295 9.66 -13.92 23.94
N LYS A 296 9.99 -14.30 22.70
CA LYS A 296 9.15 -14.03 21.50
C LYS A 296 9.06 -12.56 21.09
N SER A 297 10.04 -11.75 21.48
CA SER A 297 10.18 -10.36 21.02
C SER A 297 11.59 -10.11 20.55
N ARG A 298 11.71 -9.30 19.50
CA ARG A 298 12.97 -8.73 19.02
C ARG A 298 12.98 -7.25 19.29
N ALA A 299 14.12 -6.73 19.74
CA ALA A 299 14.37 -5.30 19.82
C ALA A 299 15.70 -4.98 19.12
N ARG A 300 15.71 -3.94 18.29
CA ARG A 300 16.94 -3.38 17.70
C ARG A 300 17.19 -1.98 18.28
N PRO A 301 18.39 -1.43 18.12
CA PRO A 301 18.67 -0.06 18.51
C PRO A 301 17.65 0.90 17.87
N SER A 302 16.97 1.69 18.70
CA SER A 302 16.18 2.82 18.22
C SER A 302 17.11 3.96 17.82
N ILE A 303 16.61 4.91 17.02
CA ILE A 303 17.36 6.14 16.69
C ILE A 303 17.83 6.83 17.96
N ASN A 304 17.00 6.87 18.99
CA ASN A 304 17.39 7.45 20.25
C ASN A 304 18.58 6.74 20.90
N GLY A 305 18.58 5.40 20.89
CA GLY A 305 19.71 4.62 21.36
C GLY A 305 21.00 4.92 20.57
N ILE A 306 20.89 5.07 19.24
CA ILE A 306 22.00 5.41 18.36
C ILE A 306 22.57 6.79 18.67
N LEU A 307 21.73 7.79 18.89
CA LEU A 307 22.16 9.15 19.23
C LEU A 307 22.81 9.23 20.62
N VAL A 308 22.35 8.42 21.57
CA VAL A 308 23.03 8.28 22.87
C VAL A 308 24.39 7.59 22.72
N MET A 309 24.50 6.54 21.88
CA MET A 309 25.79 5.93 21.54
C MET A 309 26.73 6.94 20.88
N GLN A 310 26.21 7.73 19.93
CA GLN A 310 26.93 8.79 19.24
C GLN A 310 27.59 9.75 20.24
N GLN A 311 26.83 10.23 21.22
CA GLN A 311 27.34 11.08 22.29
C GLN A 311 28.34 10.35 23.21
N GLY A 312 28.02 9.14 23.68
CA GLY A 312 28.84 8.39 24.64
C GLY A 312 30.17 7.88 24.06
N GLY A 313 30.20 7.61 22.76
CA GLY A 313 31.38 7.18 22.02
C GLY A 313 32.13 8.30 21.30
N ASN A 314 31.65 9.56 21.38
CA ASN A 314 32.20 10.71 20.65
C ASN A 314 32.30 10.46 19.13
N TRP A 315 31.23 9.91 18.56
CA TRP A 315 31.11 9.68 17.12
C TRP A 315 30.62 10.97 16.43
N GLU A 316 31.25 11.39 15.36
CA GLU A 316 30.88 12.64 14.65
C GLU A 316 29.97 12.38 13.45
N GLN A 317 30.11 11.21 12.81
CA GLN A 317 29.34 10.81 11.63
C GLN A 317 28.56 9.52 11.92
N ILE A 318 27.23 9.63 11.87
CA ILE A 318 26.32 8.49 11.98
C ILE A 318 25.35 8.52 10.80
N ASN A 319 25.15 7.37 10.17
CA ASN A 319 24.05 7.16 9.23
C ASN A 319 22.90 6.47 9.96
N LEU A 320 21.79 7.17 10.17
CA LEU A 320 20.63 6.58 10.80
C LEU A 320 19.97 5.61 9.81
N PRO A 321 19.72 4.34 10.19
CA PRO A 321 19.13 3.35 9.28
C PRO A 321 17.68 3.71 8.88
N ARG A 322 17.07 4.65 9.61
CA ARG A 322 15.71 5.14 9.42
C ARG A 322 15.76 6.67 9.46
N LEU A 323 15.28 7.31 8.39
CA LEU A 323 15.31 8.75 8.22
C LEU A 323 13.88 9.30 8.23
N TYR A 324 13.57 10.13 9.23
CA TYR A 324 12.27 10.75 9.39
C TYR A 324 12.30 12.20 8.91
N SER A 325 11.28 12.66 8.17
CA SER A 325 11.22 14.04 7.70
C SER A 325 11.01 15.01 8.88
N LEU A 326 11.99 15.87 9.13
CA LEU A 326 11.96 16.98 10.11
C LEU A 326 11.09 18.16 9.66
N THR A 327 11.10 18.46 8.38
CA THR A 327 10.34 19.57 7.82
C THR A 327 9.93 19.24 6.40
N GLY A 328 8.98 20.00 5.85
CA GLY A 328 8.77 19.99 4.40
C GLY A 328 9.92 20.65 3.65
N GLY A 329 10.01 20.41 2.35
CA GLY A 329 11.00 20.99 1.45
C GLY A 329 11.68 19.95 0.57
N ASP A 330 12.84 20.30 0.03
CA ASP A 330 13.58 19.47 -0.90
C ASP A 330 14.17 18.22 -0.23
N TRP A 331 13.95 17.03 -0.79
CA TRP A 331 14.53 15.76 -0.36
C TRP A 331 16.06 15.85 -0.22
N SER A 332 16.71 16.63 -1.09
CA SER A 332 18.16 16.80 -1.16
C SER A 332 18.73 17.66 -0.02
N THR A 333 17.90 18.24 0.83
CA THR A 333 18.34 19.10 1.92
C THR A 333 18.48 18.27 3.20
N ALA A 334 19.71 18.05 3.64
CA ALA A 334 20.02 17.24 4.82
C ALA A 334 19.25 17.67 6.10
N SER A 335 19.07 18.97 6.32
CA SER A 335 18.33 19.50 7.48
C SER A 335 16.83 19.18 7.49
N ASN A 336 16.29 18.63 6.39
CA ASN A 336 14.90 18.16 6.35
C ASN A 336 14.76 16.75 6.93
N TRP A 337 15.84 16.09 7.35
CA TRP A 337 15.84 14.70 7.80
C TRP A 337 16.47 14.55 9.17
N LEU A 338 15.90 13.67 9.99
CA LEU A 338 16.44 13.30 11.30
C LEU A 338 17.85 12.74 11.12
N GLY A 339 18.82 13.14 11.95
CA GLY A 339 20.23 12.81 11.74
C GLY A 339 20.97 13.75 10.77
N ASN A 340 20.30 14.73 10.16
CA ASN A 340 20.90 15.72 9.27
C ASN A 340 21.69 15.08 8.11
N GLU A 341 21.12 14.03 7.53
CA GLU A 341 21.67 13.30 6.38
C GLU A 341 20.60 13.10 5.31
N VAL A 342 20.99 13.15 4.04
CA VAL A 342 20.06 12.95 2.92
C VAL A 342 19.85 11.45 2.70
N PRO A 343 18.59 10.96 2.63
CA PRO A 343 18.33 9.55 2.38
C PRO A 343 18.92 9.03 1.09
N ASN A 344 19.42 7.81 1.16
CA ASN A 344 20.01 7.05 0.07
C ASN A 344 19.40 5.62 -0.03
N GLU A 345 19.90 4.82 -0.97
CA GLU A 345 19.40 3.47 -1.28
C GLU A 345 19.46 2.45 -0.15
N THR A 346 20.16 2.71 0.96
CA THR A 346 20.18 1.84 2.14
C THR A 346 19.16 2.22 3.20
N ASP A 347 18.54 3.40 3.08
CA ASP A 347 17.80 4.02 4.18
C ASP A 347 16.29 3.81 4.05
N GLU A 348 15.65 3.54 5.18
CA GLU A 348 14.18 3.51 5.28
C GLU A 348 13.67 4.91 5.58
N VAL A 349 12.84 5.45 4.70
CA VAL A 349 12.41 6.85 4.74
C VAL A 349 10.99 6.96 5.24
N PHE A 350 10.75 7.87 6.19
CA PHE A 350 9.46 8.10 6.82
C PHE A 350 9.06 9.56 6.69
N ILE A 351 8.00 9.84 5.93
CA ILE A 351 7.41 11.18 5.79
C ILE A 351 6.14 11.23 6.64
N VAL A 352 6.26 11.82 7.83
CA VAL A 352 5.24 11.79 8.90
C VAL A 352 5.07 13.16 9.58
N ASN A 353 3.92 13.35 10.23
CA ASN A 353 3.63 14.61 10.93
C ASN A 353 4.51 14.77 12.16
N GLN A 354 5.22 15.91 12.17
CA GLN A 354 6.12 16.40 13.21
C GLN A 354 5.42 16.84 14.50
N LEU A 355 4.20 17.37 14.36
CA LEU A 355 3.49 18.11 15.40
C LEU A 355 1.99 17.76 15.37
N PRO A 356 1.30 17.88 16.52
CA PRO A 356 -0.11 17.47 16.67
C PRO A 356 -1.12 18.35 15.93
N LEU A 357 -0.66 19.38 15.19
CA LEU A 357 -1.52 20.40 14.60
C LEU A 357 -1.24 20.59 13.11
N PHE A 358 -2.15 20.11 12.26
CA PHE A 358 -2.47 20.51 10.87
C PHE A 358 -1.34 20.83 9.86
N PHE A 359 -0.08 20.50 10.12
CA PHE A 359 0.99 20.70 9.16
C PHE A 359 1.12 19.45 8.29
N VAL A 360 0.75 19.59 7.02
CA VAL A 360 1.14 18.65 5.98
C VAL A 360 2.61 18.91 5.68
N THR A 361 3.46 17.96 6.01
CA THR A 361 4.83 17.86 5.50
C THR A 361 4.76 17.51 4.02
N GLU A 362 5.27 18.41 3.18
CA GLU A 362 5.46 18.17 1.75
C GLU A 362 6.96 18.03 1.47
N ILE A 363 7.36 16.86 0.97
CA ILE A 363 8.72 16.62 0.50
C ILE A 363 8.74 16.68 -1.03
N GLU A 364 9.68 17.42 -1.57
CA GLU A 364 9.86 17.65 -3.00
C GLU A 364 11.13 16.93 -3.49
N VAL A 365 11.02 16.05 -4.49
CA VAL A 365 12.16 15.43 -5.17
C VAL A 365 12.47 16.23 -6.42
N THR A 366 13.47 17.11 -6.31
CA THR A 366 13.89 18.02 -7.40
C THR A 366 15.14 17.55 -8.14
N ASP A 367 15.83 16.54 -7.62
CA ASP A 367 16.97 15.83 -8.24
C ASP A 367 16.73 14.32 -8.14
N SER A 368 17.43 13.50 -8.93
CA SER A 368 17.29 12.04 -8.82
C SER A 368 17.77 11.51 -7.47
N ARG A 369 16.97 10.66 -6.83
CA ARG A 369 17.16 10.14 -5.46
C ARG A 369 16.79 8.67 -5.35
N ASN A 370 17.34 8.03 -4.32
CA ASN A 370 17.08 6.65 -4.01
C ASN A 370 16.66 6.48 -2.54
N ALA A 371 15.91 5.44 -2.24
CA ALA A 371 15.61 4.97 -0.88
C ALA A 371 15.57 3.44 -0.84
N LYS A 372 15.83 2.81 0.32
CA LYS A 372 15.55 1.38 0.52
C LYS A 372 14.04 1.15 0.60
N SER A 373 13.34 1.95 1.39
CA SER A 373 11.88 1.87 1.56
C SER A 373 11.33 3.25 1.86
N LEU A 374 10.05 3.48 1.60
CA LEU A 374 9.43 4.79 1.77
C LEU A 374 8.03 4.67 2.36
N TYR A 375 7.81 5.33 3.48
CA TYR A 375 6.53 5.32 4.18
C TYR A 375 6.04 6.74 4.36
N ILE A 376 4.84 7.02 3.88
CA ILE A 376 4.22 8.35 3.92
C ILE A 376 2.92 8.18 4.66
N ALA A 377 2.67 8.97 5.69
CA ALA A 377 1.44 8.87 6.47
C ALA A 377 0.95 10.25 6.90
N ASP A 378 -0.10 10.30 7.71
CA ASP A 378 -0.57 11.52 8.38
C ASP A 378 -0.89 12.69 7.45
N GLU A 379 -1.45 12.37 6.28
CA GLU A 379 -1.87 13.35 5.29
C GLU A 379 -0.69 14.09 4.62
N ASN A 380 0.52 13.55 4.78
CA ASN A 380 1.73 14.10 4.18
C ASN A 380 1.81 13.87 2.67
N LYS A 381 2.64 14.69 2.01
CA LYS A 381 2.78 14.70 0.57
C LYS A 381 4.23 14.46 0.16
N LEU A 382 4.41 13.65 -0.86
CA LEU A 382 5.65 13.52 -1.62
C LEU A 382 5.37 13.92 -3.06
N THR A 383 6.12 14.89 -3.58
CA THR A 383 6.01 15.37 -4.96
C THR A 383 7.32 15.12 -5.70
N ILE A 384 7.28 14.40 -6.82
CA ILE A 384 8.43 14.17 -7.70
C ILE A 384 8.33 15.12 -8.88
N HIS A 385 9.27 16.05 -8.97
CA HIS A 385 9.20 17.16 -9.93
C HIS A 385 9.93 16.89 -11.23
N GLY A 386 9.44 17.52 -12.30
CA GLY A 386 10.22 17.77 -13.50
C GLY A 386 10.86 16.51 -14.07
N SER A 387 12.16 16.53 -14.38
CA SER A 387 12.87 15.37 -14.94
C SER A 387 13.55 14.50 -13.88
N SER A 388 13.10 14.58 -12.63
CA SER A 388 13.73 13.90 -11.50
C SER A 388 13.19 12.49 -11.35
N GLU A 389 14.05 11.62 -10.83
CA GLU A 389 13.74 10.20 -10.61
C GLU A 389 13.80 9.89 -9.13
N LEU A 390 12.75 9.28 -8.58
CA LEU A 390 12.84 8.63 -7.27
C LEU A 390 12.81 7.11 -7.46
N ALA A 391 13.88 6.43 -7.08
CA ALA A 391 13.95 4.97 -7.10
C ALA A 391 13.92 4.39 -5.68
N VAL A 392 12.92 3.54 -5.39
CA VAL A 392 12.80 2.86 -4.09
C VAL A 392 12.97 1.37 -4.28
N ALA A 393 14.01 0.80 -3.66
CA ALA A 393 14.38 -0.60 -3.87
C ALA A 393 13.38 -1.60 -3.26
N GLY A 394 12.75 -1.22 -2.15
CA GLY A 394 11.79 -2.02 -1.40
C GLY A 394 10.38 -1.40 -1.43
N PRO A 395 9.55 -1.64 -0.40
CA PRO A 395 8.18 -1.20 -0.41
C PRO A 395 8.04 0.31 -0.26
N VAL A 396 7.04 0.84 -0.95
CA VAL A 396 6.50 2.18 -0.75
C VAL A 396 5.09 2.04 -0.19
N THR A 397 4.78 2.74 0.89
CA THR A 397 3.43 2.75 1.48
C THR A 397 2.97 4.18 1.69
N ALA A 398 1.84 4.53 1.08
CA ALA A 398 1.10 5.76 1.39
C ALA A 398 -0.12 5.39 2.25
N ALA A 399 -0.08 5.79 3.52
CA ALA A 399 -1.07 5.49 4.53
C ALA A 399 -1.97 6.70 4.80
N GLY A 400 -3.24 6.64 4.39
CA GLY A 400 -4.20 7.69 4.75
C GLY A 400 -4.56 7.68 6.24
N PRO A 401 -5.28 8.70 6.74
CA PRO A 401 -5.56 8.83 8.17
C PRO A 401 -6.34 7.65 8.77
N ASN A 402 -7.15 6.94 7.98
CA ASN A 402 -7.86 5.74 8.43
C ASN A 402 -7.13 4.41 8.20
N SER A 403 -5.88 4.43 7.74
CA SER A 403 -5.10 3.19 7.66
C SER A 403 -4.86 2.58 9.04
N THR A 404 -5.04 1.26 9.13
CA THR A 404 -4.75 0.44 10.31
C THR A 404 -3.54 -0.47 10.11
N THR A 405 -2.94 -0.48 8.92
CA THR A 405 -1.94 -1.47 8.49
C THR A 405 -0.54 -0.87 8.36
N GLY A 406 -0.44 0.45 8.20
CA GLY A 406 0.83 1.15 8.06
C GLY A 406 1.71 1.09 9.33
N PRO A 407 3.05 1.12 9.18
CA PRO A 407 4.00 0.97 10.29
C PRO A 407 4.02 2.12 11.31
N LEU A 408 3.29 3.22 11.04
CA LEU A 408 3.45 4.50 11.72
C LEU A 408 2.26 4.99 12.56
N ARG A 409 1.14 4.23 12.58
CA ARG A 409 -0.02 4.59 13.39
C ARG A 409 -0.28 3.59 14.53
N PRO A 410 -0.54 4.09 15.75
CA PRO A 410 -0.93 3.23 16.84
C PRO A 410 -2.34 2.68 16.58
N ILE A 411 -2.62 1.47 17.07
CA ILE A 411 -3.96 0.87 17.11
C ILE A 411 -4.79 1.57 18.20
N ILE A 412 -4.86 2.90 18.18
CA ILE A 412 -5.82 3.64 18.99
C ILE A 412 -6.98 3.95 18.04
N PRO A 413 -8.10 3.22 18.15
CA PRO A 413 -9.26 3.51 17.31
C PRO A 413 -9.65 4.98 17.48
N PRO A 414 -10.07 5.66 16.40
CA PRO A 414 -10.46 7.06 16.46
C PRO A 414 -11.46 7.24 17.62
N MET A 415 -11.12 8.12 18.56
CA MET A 415 -11.98 8.41 19.70
C MET A 415 -13.34 8.85 19.16
N GLY A 416 -14.38 8.07 19.48
CA GLY A 416 -15.69 8.18 18.82
C GLY A 416 -16.22 9.62 18.79
N GLY A 417 -16.41 10.16 17.58
CA GLY A 417 -16.96 11.50 17.38
C GLY A 417 -16.44 12.24 16.14
N GLU A 418 -15.39 11.77 15.49
CA GLU A 418 -14.90 12.40 14.26
C GLU A 418 -15.84 12.13 13.06
N PRO A 419 -16.12 13.17 12.25
CA PRO A 419 -17.08 13.06 11.16
C PRO A 419 -16.59 12.09 10.07
N PRO A 420 -17.52 11.37 9.40
CA PRO A 420 -17.16 10.52 8.27
C PRO A 420 -16.60 11.37 7.12
N ILE A 421 -15.54 10.84 6.49
CA ILE A 421 -14.71 11.50 5.49
C ILE A 421 -15.52 11.95 4.28
N GLY A 422 -15.35 13.23 3.93
CA GLY A 422 -15.72 13.79 2.64
C GLY A 422 -14.52 13.79 1.68
N THR A 423 -14.79 13.93 0.39
CA THR A 423 -13.82 13.95 -0.72
C THR A 423 -12.78 15.09 -0.69
N GLU A 424 -12.80 15.97 0.32
CA GLU A 424 -12.02 17.21 0.39
C GLU A 424 -11.21 17.38 1.70
N GLY A 425 -10.76 16.29 2.32
CA GLY A 425 -9.74 16.35 3.38
C GLY A 425 -8.32 16.58 2.82
N PRO A 426 -7.33 16.89 3.67
CA PRO A 426 -5.93 16.58 3.37
C PRO A 426 -5.78 15.05 3.27
N PHE A 427 -5.09 14.55 2.25
CA PHE A 427 -4.89 13.12 2.02
C PHE A 427 -3.41 12.84 1.89
N THR A 428 -2.97 11.68 2.39
CA THR A 428 -1.59 11.23 2.17
C THR A 428 -1.41 11.04 0.67
N THR A 429 -0.44 11.73 0.07
CA THR A 429 -0.36 11.85 -1.39
C THR A 429 1.05 11.56 -1.89
N VAL A 430 1.15 10.65 -2.86
CA VAL A 430 2.33 10.52 -3.74
C VAL A 430 1.96 11.15 -5.08
N GLU A 431 2.66 12.19 -5.49
CA GLU A 431 2.44 12.90 -6.75
C GLU A 431 3.68 12.80 -7.64
N VAL A 432 3.50 12.31 -8.87
CA VAL A 432 4.52 12.34 -9.92
C VAL A 432 4.12 13.43 -10.93
N GLU A 433 4.86 14.53 -10.94
CA GLU A 433 4.60 15.62 -11.88
C GLU A 433 5.04 15.28 -13.30
N ALA A 434 4.67 16.14 -14.25
CA ALA A 434 5.04 15.98 -15.65
C ALA A 434 6.55 15.76 -15.82
N THR A 435 6.89 14.75 -16.62
CA THR A 435 8.25 14.23 -16.88
C THR A 435 8.95 13.54 -15.72
N GLY A 436 8.32 13.48 -14.53
CA GLY A 436 8.89 12.84 -13.35
C GLY A 436 8.87 11.33 -13.51
N VAL A 437 9.84 10.67 -12.89
CA VAL A 437 9.96 9.20 -12.91
C VAL A 437 9.88 8.67 -11.49
N PHE A 438 8.98 7.72 -11.25
CA PHE A 438 8.89 7.02 -9.98
C PHE A 438 9.07 5.52 -10.18
N ASN A 439 10.13 4.96 -9.58
CA ASN A 439 10.47 3.56 -9.68
C ASN A 439 10.34 2.92 -8.30
N ALA A 440 9.55 1.87 -8.17
CA ALA A 440 9.43 1.12 -6.92
C ALA A 440 9.18 -0.36 -7.18
N PHE A 441 9.64 -1.24 -6.29
CA PHE A 441 9.28 -2.65 -6.39
C PHE A 441 7.81 -2.87 -6.02
N ASP A 442 7.38 -2.34 -4.86
CA ASP A 442 5.99 -2.39 -4.41
C ASP A 442 5.49 -0.99 -4.06
N LEU A 443 4.27 -0.66 -4.46
CA LEU A 443 3.54 0.53 -4.01
C LEU A 443 2.20 0.12 -3.42
N ASN A 444 2.01 0.41 -2.13
CA ASN A 444 0.74 0.24 -1.44
C ASN A 444 0.09 1.59 -1.16
N ILE A 445 -1.09 1.81 -1.71
CA ILE A 445 -1.93 3.00 -1.47
C ILE A 445 -3.08 2.58 -0.55
N GLU A 446 -2.93 2.80 0.74
CA GLU A 446 -3.91 2.38 1.74
C GLU A 446 -5.16 3.30 1.75
N PRO A 447 -6.23 2.98 2.51
CA PRO A 447 -7.42 3.81 2.58
C PRO A 447 -7.10 5.27 2.86
N GLU A 448 -7.70 6.17 2.09
CA GLU A 448 -7.52 7.63 2.15
C GLU A 448 -6.11 8.13 1.79
N ALA A 449 -5.30 7.29 1.16
CA ALA A 449 -4.14 7.77 0.41
C ALA A 449 -4.46 8.00 -1.06
N ARG A 450 -3.60 8.75 -1.74
CA ARG A 450 -3.70 9.12 -3.14
C ARG A 450 -2.39 8.86 -3.87
N PHE A 451 -2.51 8.32 -5.07
CA PHE A 451 -1.44 8.29 -6.04
C PHE A 451 -1.81 9.13 -7.25
N LEU A 452 -1.11 10.23 -7.44
CA LEU A 452 -1.36 11.21 -8.50
C LEU A 452 -0.27 11.12 -9.57
N VAL A 453 -0.66 10.94 -10.82
CA VAL A 453 0.27 10.73 -11.94
C VAL A 453 -0.05 11.73 -13.05
N ASN A 454 0.77 12.77 -13.22
CA ASN A 454 0.46 13.86 -14.16
C ASN A 454 0.82 13.50 -15.62
N THR A 455 0.42 14.37 -16.55
CA THR A 455 0.69 14.15 -17.98
C THR A 455 2.18 14.02 -18.27
N SER A 456 2.54 13.01 -19.07
CA SER A 456 3.93 12.72 -19.46
C SER A 456 4.87 12.31 -18.31
N SER A 457 4.34 11.98 -17.13
CA SER A 457 5.10 11.27 -16.10
C SER A 457 5.13 9.77 -16.40
N GLU A 458 6.14 9.10 -15.86
CA GLU A 458 6.30 7.65 -15.96
C GLU A 458 6.46 7.06 -14.56
N THR A 459 5.80 5.95 -14.31
CA THR A 459 5.96 5.20 -13.06
C THR A 459 6.22 3.73 -13.40
N ASN A 460 7.26 3.14 -12.84
CA ASN A 460 7.58 1.72 -13.00
C ASN A 460 7.44 1.00 -11.66
N LEU A 461 6.47 0.09 -11.58
CA LEU A 461 6.12 -0.65 -10.39
C LEU A 461 6.23 -2.16 -10.66
N GLY A 462 6.76 -2.91 -9.69
CA GLY A 462 6.55 -4.36 -9.66
C GLY A 462 5.08 -4.65 -9.33
N ASN A 463 4.69 -4.37 -8.08
CA ASN A 463 3.31 -4.52 -7.62
C ASN A 463 2.70 -3.17 -7.21
N LEU A 464 1.43 -2.96 -7.56
CA LEU A 464 0.62 -1.84 -7.11
C LEU A 464 -0.63 -2.37 -6.40
N GLU A 465 -0.66 -2.26 -5.07
CA GLU A 465 -1.84 -2.56 -4.26
C GLU A 465 -2.52 -1.25 -3.90
N SER A 466 -3.83 -1.12 -4.19
CA SER A 466 -4.55 0.14 -3.99
C SER A 466 -5.89 -0.07 -3.30
N PHE A 467 -5.95 0.40 -2.06
CA PHE A 467 -7.15 0.66 -1.27
C PHE A 467 -7.45 2.17 -1.17
N GLY A 468 -6.80 3.02 -1.97
CA GLY A 468 -7.01 4.46 -1.98
C GLY A 468 -7.54 4.97 -3.31
N LEU A 469 -7.03 6.14 -3.74
CA LEU A 469 -7.38 6.76 -5.02
C LEU A 469 -6.15 6.84 -5.92
N ILE A 470 -6.22 6.24 -7.11
CA ILE A 470 -5.28 6.48 -8.20
C ILE A 470 -5.92 7.49 -9.16
N ARG A 471 -5.22 8.58 -9.47
CA ARG A 471 -5.76 9.65 -10.32
C ARG A 471 -4.70 10.28 -11.20
N GLY A 472 -4.97 10.53 -12.48
CA GLY A 472 -3.94 11.12 -13.33
C GLY A 472 -4.15 11.07 -14.85
N ALA A 473 -3.07 11.32 -15.58
CA ALA A 473 -2.97 11.25 -17.04
C ALA A 473 -1.53 10.92 -17.55
N GLY A 474 -0.80 10.07 -16.82
CA GLY A 474 0.52 9.56 -17.23
C GLY A 474 0.52 8.06 -17.51
N VAL A 475 1.71 7.46 -17.51
CA VAL A 475 1.89 6.01 -17.71
C VAL A 475 2.34 5.36 -16.41
N ILE A 476 1.63 4.33 -15.99
CA ILE A 476 1.99 3.44 -14.89
C ILE A 476 2.32 2.07 -15.51
N ASN A 477 3.61 1.80 -15.65
CA ASN A 477 4.11 0.48 -16.01
C ASN A 477 4.06 -0.40 -14.75
N VAL A 478 3.24 -1.45 -14.75
CA VAL A 478 3.00 -2.29 -13.57
C VAL A 478 2.93 -3.77 -13.95
N PHE A 479 3.55 -4.64 -13.15
CA PHE A 479 3.46 -6.09 -13.37
C PHE A 479 2.20 -6.70 -12.75
N VAL A 480 1.89 -6.33 -11.50
CA VAL A 480 0.63 -6.70 -10.82
C VAL A 480 -0.07 -5.45 -10.32
N LEU A 481 -1.32 -5.25 -10.74
CA LEU A 481 -2.22 -4.27 -10.13
C LEU A 481 -3.30 -5.03 -9.35
N GLU A 482 -3.46 -4.70 -8.06
CA GLU A 482 -4.58 -5.13 -7.23
C GLU A 482 -5.29 -3.87 -6.69
N ASN A 483 -6.35 -3.43 -7.36
CA ASN A 483 -7.10 -2.23 -6.96
C ASN A 483 -8.47 -2.60 -6.40
N ALA A 484 -8.67 -2.35 -5.11
CA ALA A 484 -9.97 -2.52 -4.44
C ALA A 484 -10.79 -1.22 -4.40
N ARG A 485 -10.31 -0.11 -4.96
CA ARG A 485 -10.96 1.21 -4.84
C ARG A 485 -11.02 1.97 -6.16
N ARG A 486 -10.63 3.24 -6.18
CA ARG A 486 -10.96 4.15 -7.28
C ARG A 486 -9.76 4.44 -8.17
N ILE A 487 -9.95 4.27 -9.47
CA ILE A 487 -9.06 4.74 -10.53
C ILE A 487 -9.79 5.83 -11.33
N THR A 488 -9.15 6.98 -11.56
CA THR A 488 -9.75 8.11 -12.28
C THR A 488 -8.78 8.80 -13.22
N ALA A 489 -9.15 8.94 -14.50
CA ALA A 489 -8.38 9.73 -15.44
C ALA A 489 -8.75 11.23 -15.38
N ASP A 490 -7.73 12.08 -15.40
CA ASP A 490 -7.80 13.53 -15.26
C ASP A 490 -7.14 14.25 -16.45
N SER A 491 -7.92 14.98 -17.25
CA SER A 491 -7.38 15.97 -18.22
C SER A 491 -6.31 15.41 -19.20
N GLY A 492 -6.39 14.14 -19.57
CA GLY A 492 -5.48 13.44 -20.48
C GLY A 492 -5.75 11.94 -20.48
N THR A 493 -4.75 11.11 -20.79
CA THR A 493 -4.89 9.65 -20.83
C THR A 493 -4.07 9.02 -19.72
N LEU A 494 -4.69 8.26 -18.83
CA LEU A 494 -4.00 7.44 -17.82
C LEU A 494 -3.88 6.02 -18.36
N VAL A 495 -2.63 5.53 -18.45
CA VAL A 495 -2.32 4.22 -19.03
C VAL A 495 -1.75 3.32 -17.93
N PHE A 496 -2.32 2.14 -17.76
CA PHE A 496 -1.72 1.03 -17.04
C PHE A 496 -1.16 0.09 -18.08
N ALA A 497 0.16 -0.01 -18.16
CA ALA A 497 0.84 -0.85 -19.13
C ALA A 497 1.57 -1.97 -18.43
N ILE A 498 1.43 -3.19 -18.93
CA ILE A 498 2.29 -4.28 -18.51
C ILE A 498 3.60 -4.12 -19.28
N PRO A 499 4.76 -3.98 -18.59
CA PRO A 499 6.03 -3.86 -19.29
C PRO A 499 6.19 -5.06 -20.23
N GLU A 500 6.56 -4.82 -21.48
CA GLU A 500 7.02 -5.88 -22.38
C GLU A 500 8.28 -6.50 -21.74
N GLY A 501 8.09 -7.52 -20.90
CA GLY A 501 9.20 -8.18 -20.22
C GLY A 501 10.19 -8.71 -21.25
N ASP A 502 11.48 -8.65 -20.93
CA ASP A 502 12.43 -9.54 -21.59
C ASP A 502 11.92 -10.97 -21.34
N PRO A 503 11.55 -11.75 -22.37
CA PRO A 503 11.02 -13.10 -22.18
C PRO A 503 11.98 -14.03 -21.43
N ASP A 504 13.24 -13.62 -21.23
CA ASP A 504 14.25 -14.34 -20.45
C ASP A 504 14.33 -13.92 -18.95
N ASP A 505 13.58 -12.90 -18.49
CA ASP A 505 13.59 -12.49 -17.08
C ASP A 505 12.67 -13.38 -16.23
N THR A 506 13.26 -14.40 -15.61
CA THR A 506 12.56 -15.49 -14.90
C THR A 506 12.13 -15.14 -13.48
N VAL A 507 12.29 -13.89 -13.04
CA VAL A 507 12.09 -13.50 -11.65
C VAL A 507 10.61 -13.32 -11.28
N VAL A 508 9.69 -13.24 -12.25
CA VAL A 508 8.29 -13.01 -11.92
C VAL A 508 7.45 -14.29 -11.91
N VAL A 509 6.94 -14.61 -10.71
CA VAL A 509 6.29 -15.88 -10.38
C VAL A 509 4.80 -15.84 -10.74
N GLY A 510 4.45 -15.48 -11.97
CA GLY A 510 3.05 -15.44 -12.44
C GLY A 510 2.89 -14.64 -13.72
N PRO A 511 1.82 -14.86 -14.49
CA PRO A 511 1.49 -13.95 -15.58
C PRO A 511 1.18 -12.56 -14.97
N PRO A 512 1.63 -11.48 -15.63
CA PRO A 512 1.16 -10.14 -15.32
C PRO A 512 -0.37 -10.11 -15.27
N ARG A 513 -0.93 -9.37 -14.31
CA ARG A 513 -2.38 -9.34 -14.10
C ARG A 513 -2.83 -7.98 -13.60
N LEU A 514 -3.95 -7.51 -14.15
CA LEU A 514 -4.63 -6.29 -13.70
C LEU A 514 -5.95 -6.70 -13.02
N ASP A 515 -5.97 -6.71 -11.70
CA ASP A 515 -7.16 -6.85 -10.86
C ASP A 515 -7.66 -5.44 -10.51
N LEU A 516 -8.90 -5.14 -10.90
CA LEU A 516 -9.47 -3.77 -10.90
C LEU A 516 -10.55 -3.57 -9.82
N ASP A 517 -10.92 -4.62 -9.10
CA ASP A 517 -11.99 -4.66 -8.11
C ASP A 517 -11.63 -5.38 -6.79
N GLY A 518 -10.40 -5.86 -6.68
CA GLY A 518 -9.77 -6.39 -5.47
C GLY A 518 -9.76 -7.92 -5.41
N PRO A 519 -9.06 -8.51 -4.43
CA PRO A 519 -8.72 -9.94 -4.41
C PRO A 519 -9.92 -10.89 -4.17
N SER A 520 -11.14 -10.36 -4.09
CA SER A 520 -12.35 -11.14 -3.84
C SER A 520 -13.23 -11.17 -5.08
N PHE A 521 -13.68 -12.38 -5.45
CA PHE A 521 -14.69 -12.61 -6.50
C PHE A 521 -16.03 -11.88 -6.32
N VAL A 522 -16.23 -11.11 -5.25
CA VAL A 522 -17.46 -10.35 -4.97
C VAL A 522 -17.27 -8.84 -5.22
N GLY A 523 -16.04 -8.40 -5.54
CA GLY A 523 -15.65 -7.00 -5.71
C GLY A 523 -15.76 -6.19 -4.40
N ASP A 524 -14.95 -5.14 -4.26
CA ASP A 524 -15.23 -4.11 -3.26
C ASP A 524 -16.44 -3.27 -3.73
N ALA A 525 -17.38 -2.97 -2.82
CA ALA A 525 -18.55 -2.16 -3.13
C ALA A 525 -18.21 -0.71 -3.50
N ASP A 526 -16.98 -0.27 -3.25
CA ASP A 526 -16.47 1.05 -3.57
C ASP A 526 -15.43 1.04 -4.72
N ALA A 527 -15.19 -0.11 -5.36
CA ALA A 527 -14.37 -0.21 -6.56
C ALA A 527 -15.00 0.58 -7.71
N ALA A 528 -14.23 1.47 -8.34
CA ALA A 528 -14.72 2.32 -9.42
C ALA A 528 -13.63 2.75 -10.41
N LEU A 529 -13.95 2.68 -11.70
CA LEU A 529 -13.13 3.18 -12.81
C LEU A 529 -13.84 4.38 -13.45
N SER A 530 -13.14 5.51 -13.59
CA SER A 530 -13.75 6.76 -14.09
C SER A 530 -12.93 7.41 -15.20
N ALA A 531 -13.48 7.40 -16.41
CA ALA A 531 -12.99 8.10 -17.60
C ALA A 531 -13.92 9.28 -17.95
N ILE A 532 -14.14 10.21 -17.00
CA ILE A 532 -15.04 11.37 -17.19
C ILE A 532 -14.26 12.59 -17.69
N ASN A 533 -13.12 12.87 -17.07
CA ASN A 533 -12.30 14.05 -17.39
C ASN A 533 -11.10 13.72 -18.29
N GLY A 534 -10.79 12.44 -18.45
CA GLY A 534 -9.70 11.90 -19.24
C GLY A 534 -10.05 10.49 -19.72
N ASP A 535 -9.13 9.90 -20.46
CA ASP A 535 -9.26 8.56 -21.03
C ASP A 535 -8.48 7.54 -20.18
N LEU A 536 -8.95 6.29 -20.14
CA LEU A 536 -8.30 5.19 -19.43
C LEU A 536 -7.87 4.11 -20.41
N ILE A 537 -6.65 3.60 -20.26
CA ILE A 537 -6.14 2.47 -21.03
C ILE A 537 -5.57 1.42 -20.08
N PHE A 538 -6.01 0.18 -20.22
CA PHE A 538 -5.47 -1.00 -19.59
C PHE A 538 -4.83 -1.86 -20.68
N ASP A 539 -3.51 -1.73 -20.80
CA ASP A 539 -2.68 -2.46 -21.76
C ASP A 539 -2.09 -3.71 -21.08
N GLY A 540 -2.96 -4.72 -20.95
CA GLY A 540 -2.64 -6.03 -20.41
C GLY A 540 -3.87 -6.82 -19.96
N ALA A 541 -3.65 -8.10 -19.69
CA ALA A 541 -4.73 -9.02 -19.32
C ALA A 541 -5.37 -8.67 -17.97
N ILE A 542 -6.70 -8.58 -17.97
CA ILE A 542 -7.50 -8.44 -16.76
C ILE A 542 -7.55 -9.78 -16.02
N ALA A 543 -7.35 -9.75 -14.70
CA ALA A 543 -7.18 -10.94 -13.88
C ALA A 543 -8.43 -11.84 -13.84
N ASP A 544 -9.61 -11.23 -13.78
CA ASP A 544 -10.93 -11.85 -13.70
C ASP A 544 -12.04 -10.89 -14.19
N SER A 545 -13.31 -11.24 -13.95
CA SER A 545 -14.46 -10.41 -14.35
C SER A 545 -14.57 -9.18 -13.44
N VAL A 546 -14.50 -7.98 -14.02
CA VAL A 546 -14.48 -6.71 -13.30
C VAL A 546 -15.84 -6.43 -12.64
N GLN A 547 -15.89 -6.46 -11.31
CA GLN A 547 -17.04 -6.07 -10.49
C GLN A 547 -16.82 -4.69 -9.87
N ALA A 548 -16.71 -3.68 -10.72
CA ALA A 548 -16.55 -2.28 -10.33
C ALA A 548 -17.62 -1.40 -11.00
N GLN A 549 -17.84 -0.21 -10.45
CA GLN A 549 -18.56 0.83 -11.18
C GLN A 549 -17.65 1.39 -12.27
N ILE A 550 -18.03 1.29 -13.54
CA ILE A 550 -17.27 1.90 -14.65
C ILE A 550 -18.06 3.07 -15.16
N THR A 551 -17.47 4.27 -15.25
CA THR A 551 -18.15 5.46 -15.81
C THR A 551 -17.29 6.11 -16.87
N VAL A 552 -17.82 6.23 -18.08
CA VAL A 552 -17.17 6.88 -19.23
C VAL A 552 -17.99 8.12 -19.61
N GLY A 553 -17.34 9.27 -19.64
CA GLY A 553 -17.99 10.55 -19.92
C GLY A 553 -18.01 10.92 -21.41
N ALA A 554 -18.71 12.02 -21.72
CA ALA A 554 -18.84 12.55 -23.06
C ALA A 554 -17.50 12.91 -23.73
N GLY A 555 -17.26 12.32 -24.91
CA GLY A 555 -16.04 12.47 -25.68
C GLY A 555 -14.83 11.76 -25.09
N ARG A 556 -15.04 10.79 -24.19
CA ARG A 556 -13.99 10.00 -23.51
C ARG A 556 -14.08 8.53 -23.87
N PHE A 557 -12.98 7.83 -23.59
CA PHE A 557 -12.93 6.39 -23.76
C PHE A 557 -12.26 5.65 -22.60
N ILE A 558 -12.63 4.39 -22.47
CA ILE A 558 -11.90 3.36 -21.73
C ILE A 558 -11.49 2.25 -22.72
N GLU A 559 -10.26 1.77 -22.63
CA GLU A 559 -9.70 0.76 -23.53
C GLU A 559 -9.10 -0.40 -22.74
N PHE A 560 -9.53 -1.62 -23.08
CA PHE A 560 -8.99 -2.87 -22.57
C PHE A 560 -8.32 -3.60 -23.74
N VAL A 561 -7.00 -3.47 -23.87
CA VAL A 561 -6.29 -3.92 -25.09
C VAL A 561 -6.45 -5.42 -25.33
N ASP A 562 -6.46 -6.22 -24.26
CA ASP A 562 -6.63 -7.68 -24.29
C ASP A 562 -8.09 -8.13 -24.08
N GLY A 563 -9.04 -7.19 -24.09
CA GLY A 563 -10.44 -7.42 -23.78
C GLY A 563 -10.74 -7.53 -22.27
N TRP A 564 -12.03 -7.60 -21.93
CA TRP A 564 -12.49 -7.69 -20.55
C TRP A 564 -13.88 -8.34 -20.41
N GLU A 565 -14.21 -8.77 -19.20
CA GLU A 565 -15.52 -9.26 -18.81
C GLU A 565 -16.06 -8.42 -17.65
N GLN A 566 -17.29 -7.91 -17.77
CA GLN A 566 -18.02 -7.29 -16.68
C GLN A 566 -18.62 -8.38 -15.80
N GLY A 567 -18.21 -8.44 -14.53
CA GLY A 567 -18.78 -9.38 -13.57
C GLY A 567 -20.23 -9.04 -13.22
N PHE A 568 -21.04 -10.08 -12.96
CA PHE A 568 -22.38 -9.93 -12.40
C PHE A 568 -22.29 -9.95 -10.87
N SER A 569 -22.49 -8.80 -10.23
CA SER A 569 -22.81 -8.79 -8.81
C SER A 569 -24.31 -9.01 -8.67
N GLY A 570 -24.72 -10.08 -7.99
CA GLY A 570 -26.14 -10.36 -7.78
C GLY A 570 -26.90 -9.21 -7.13
N ASN A 571 -28.23 -9.35 -6.98
CA ASN A 571 -29.22 -8.34 -6.56
C ASN A 571 -28.93 -7.46 -5.29
N GLY A 572 -27.74 -7.54 -4.68
CA GLY A 572 -27.30 -6.74 -3.54
C GLY A 572 -26.33 -5.59 -3.84
N PHE A 573 -25.70 -5.50 -5.03
CA PHE A 573 -24.69 -4.47 -5.32
C PHE A 573 -25.02 -3.64 -6.58
N PRO A 574 -26.03 -2.75 -6.53
CA PRO A 574 -26.41 -1.90 -7.67
C PRO A 574 -25.31 -0.90 -8.12
N LYS A 575 -24.14 -0.92 -7.48
CA LYS A 575 -23.01 -0.03 -7.79
C LYS A 575 -22.12 -0.54 -8.92
N HIS A 576 -22.09 -1.84 -9.22
CA HIS A 576 -21.20 -2.40 -10.26
C HIS A 576 -21.84 -2.34 -11.64
N ALA A 577 -22.00 -1.13 -12.17
CA ALA A 577 -22.60 -0.86 -13.48
C ALA A 577 -21.58 -0.22 -14.44
N LEU A 578 -21.71 -0.52 -15.73
CA LEU A 578 -21.10 0.24 -16.80
C LEU A 578 -22.02 1.41 -17.15
N ILE A 579 -21.58 2.63 -16.89
CA ILE A 579 -22.33 3.86 -17.13
C ILE A 579 -21.65 4.63 -18.28
N LEU A 580 -22.35 4.72 -19.41
CA LEU A 580 -21.91 5.44 -20.61
C LEU A 580 -22.60 6.80 -20.65
N ASP A 581 -22.02 7.80 -19.98
CA ASP A 581 -22.51 9.19 -19.91
C ASP A 581 -21.98 10.03 -21.09
N GLY A 582 -22.27 9.56 -22.29
CA GLY A 582 -21.66 10.06 -23.53
C GLY A 582 -22.24 11.37 -24.04
N GLY A 583 -23.47 11.72 -23.64
CA GLY A 583 -24.22 12.81 -24.24
C GLY A 583 -24.16 12.75 -25.78
N PRO A 584 -24.09 13.89 -26.49
CA PRO A 584 -24.02 13.90 -27.96
C PRO A 584 -22.63 13.55 -28.52
N SER A 585 -21.59 13.51 -27.69
CA SER A 585 -20.21 13.28 -28.13
C SER A 585 -19.79 11.81 -28.08
N GLY A 586 -20.56 10.96 -27.40
CA GLY A 586 -20.26 9.54 -27.24
C GLY A 586 -19.41 9.25 -26.02
N ALA A 587 -19.70 8.13 -25.34
CA ALA A 587 -18.83 7.48 -24.37
C ALA A 587 -18.39 6.15 -24.98
N GLU A 588 -17.08 5.95 -25.10
CA GLU A 588 -16.52 4.87 -25.93
C GLU A 588 -15.82 3.79 -25.07
N VAL A 589 -16.10 2.53 -25.37
CA VAL A 589 -15.43 1.35 -24.82
C VAL A 589 -14.69 0.66 -25.97
N ARG A 590 -13.40 0.37 -25.76
CA ARG A 590 -12.55 -0.35 -26.72
C ARG A 590 -12.05 -1.67 -26.14
N GLY A 591 -11.84 -2.64 -27.02
CA GLY A 591 -11.49 -4.02 -26.67
C GLY A 591 -12.69 -4.96 -26.68
N GLU A 592 -12.42 -6.25 -26.93
CA GLU A 592 -13.44 -7.30 -26.86
C GLU A 592 -14.12 -7.26 -25.48
N THR A 593 -15.45 -7.22 -25.46
CA THR A 593 -16.22 -6.94 -24.25
C THR A 593 -17.28 -8.02 -24.00
N SER A 594 -17.26 -8.66 -22.83
CA SER A 594 -18.37 -9.48 -22.33
C SER A 594 -19.10 -8.77 -21.20
N LEU A 595 -20.42 -8.64 -21.28
CA LEU A 595 -21.23 -7.87 -20.35
C LEU A 595 -22.11 -8.82 -19.55
N GLY A 596 -21.71 -9.11 -18.30
CA GLY A 596 -22.49 -9.90 -17.34
C GLY A 596 -23.42 -9.08 -16.47
N GLY A 597 -23.18 -7.77 -16.34
CA GLY A 597 -23.84 -6.88 -15.38
C GLY A 597 -24.80 -5.86 -16.01
N ARG A 598 -25.02 -4.77 -15.28
CA ARG A 598 -25.89 -3.67 -15.72
C ARG A 598 -25.12 -2.68 -16.59
N VAL A 599 -25.72 -2.27 -17.69
CA VAL A 599 -25.24 -1.26 -18.64
C VAL A 599 -26.26 -0.14 -18.69
N GLN A 600 -25.88 1.04 -18.22
CA GLN A 600 -26.69 2.25 -18.30
C GLN A 600 -26.11 3.18 -19.35
N VAL A 601 -26.93 3.62 -20.29
CA VAL A 601 -26.52 4.59 -21.31
C VAL A 601 -27.20 5.91 -21.00
N ASN A 602 -26.46 7.01 -21.06
CA ASN A 602 -27.01 8.36 -20.98
C ASN A 602 -26.47 9.17 -22.17
N GLY A 603 -27.25 9.25 -23.24
CA GLY A 603 -26.86 9.77 -24.54
C GLY A 603 -26.30 8.68 -25.45
N LEU A 604 -25.10 8.89 -26.01
CA LEU A 604 -24.50 7.99 -26.99
C LEU A 604 -23.44 7.10 -26.33
N GLY A 605 -23.60 5.78 -26.41
CA GLY A 605 -22.55 4.80 -26.07
C GLY A 605 -21.97 4.16 -27.32
N VAL A 606 -20.66 3.86 -27.33
CA VAL A 606 -19.95 3.27 -28.47
C VAL A 606 -19.07 2.11 -28.02
N PHE A 607 -19.18 0.97 -28.68
CA PHE A 607 -18.25 -0.16 -28.59
C PHE A 607 -17.51 -0.29 -29.92
N THR A 608 -16.20 -0.15 -29.92
CA THR A 608 -15.39 -0.20 -31.15
C THR A 608 -15.06 -1.61 -31.62
N ASP A 609 -15.24 -2.60 -30.76
CA ASP A 609 -14.91 -3.99 -30.98
C ASP A 609 -16.13 -4.89 -30.72
N ASP A 610 -15.94 -6.20 -30.76
CA ASP A 610 -17.01 -7.16 -30.55
C ASP A 610 -17.50 -7.14 -29.11
N ALA A 611 -18.83 -7.22 -28.95
CA ALA A 611 -19.48 -7.19 -27.65
C ALA A 611 -20.48 -8.34 -27.49
N THR A 612 -20.47 -8.96 -26.32
CA THR A 612 -21.42 -10.03 -25.96
C THR A 612 -22.20 -9.63 -24.72
N PHE A 613 -23.53 -9.58 -24.83
CA PHE A 613 -24.42 -9.50 -23.68
C PHE A 613 -24.66 -10.91 -23.14
N GLU A 614 -24.43 -11.12 -21.85
CA GLU A 614 -24.66 -12.41 -21.21
C GLU A 614 -26.10 -12.55 -20.69
N SER A 615 -26.49 -13.74 -20.22
CA SER A 615 -27.87 -14.03 -19.83
C SER A 615 -28.38 -13.23 -18.63
N LEU A 616 -27.49 -12.68 -17.82
CA LEU A 616 -27.83 -11.87 -16.64
C LEU A 616 -27.61 -10.37 -16.87
N SER A 617 -27.19 -9.98 -18.07
CA SER A 617 -27.00 -8.57 -18.38
C SER A 617 -28.33 -7.82 -18.40
N GLU A 618 -28.27 -6.57 -17.96
CA GLU A 618 -29.40 -5.62 -18.00
C GLU A 618 -28.93 -4.38 -18.74
N THR A 619 -29.58 -4.00 -19.84
CA THR A 619 -29.24 -2.80 -20.61
C THR A 619 -30.35 -1.77 -20.50
N ASP A 620 -30.07 -0.59 -19.98
CA ASP A 620 -31.04 0.49 -19.79
C ASP A 620 -30.87 1.58 -20.85
N LEU A 621 -31.97 1.94 -21.51
CA LEU A 621 -32.06 3.02 -22.50
C LEU A 621 -33.30 3.91 -22.24
N ASP A 622 -33.10 5.22 -22.23
CA ASP A 622 -34.16 6.22 -22.08
C ASP A 622 -34.56 6.86 -23.42
N ILE A 623 -35.85 7.19 -23.56
CA ILE A 623 -36.41 7.87 -24.72
C ILE A 623 -37.16 9.13 -24.29
N GLY A 624 -36.67 10.30 -24.69
CA GLY A 624 -37.31 11.61 -24.50
C GLY A 624 -37.58 12.40 -25.79
N GLY A 625 -37.20 11.88 -26.96
CA GLY A 625 -37.39 12.49 -28.28
C GLY A 625 -36.69 11.73 -29.40
N LEU A 626 -36.54 12.34 -30.57
CA LEU A 626 -36.17 11.66 -31.82
C LEU A 626 -34.68 11.77 -32.17
N ALA A 627 -33.93 12.67 -31.55
CA ALA A 627 -32.50 12.82 -31.82
C ALA A 627 -31.67 11.82 -30.98
N PRO A 628 -30.96 10.85 -31.59
CA PRO A 628 -30.13 9.90 -30.85
C PRO A 628 -28.96 10.60 -30.15
N GLY A 629 -28.58 10.11 -28.97
CA GLY A 629 -27.52 10.66 -28.13
C GLY A 629 -27.84 12.00 -27.46
N LEU A 630 -28.99 12.60 -27.76
CA LEU A 630 -29.42 13.89 -27.22
C LEU A 630 -30.80 13.82 -26.58
N GLU A 631 -31.77 13.29 -27.31
CA GLU A 631 -33.16 13.16 -26.88
C GLU A 631 -33.53 11.72 -26.56
N HIS A 632 -32.80 10.73 -27.04
CA HIS A 632 -32.88 9.34 -26.57
C HIS A 632 -31.50 8.69 -26.57
N ASP A 633 -31.36 7.64 -25.79
CA ASP A 633 -30.12 6.89 -25.68
C ASP A 633 -29.92 5.96 -26.87
N GLN A 634 -28.66 5.82 -27.29
CA GLN A 634 -28.29 4.95 -28.38
C GLN A 634 -26.96 4.25 -28.08
N LEU A 635 -26.89 2.95 -28.39
CA LEU A 635 -25.65 2.19 -28.43
C LEU A 635 -25.20 1.95 -29.86
N ASN A 636 -23.93 2.21 -30.16
CA ASN A 636 -23.31 1.89 -31.45
C ASN A 636 -22.26 0.81 -31.25
N MET A 637 -22.34 -0.28 -31.99
CA MET A 637 -21.49 -1.48 -31.79
C MET A 637 -20.93 -1.97 -33.13
N GLN A 638 -19.86 -2.77 -33.11
CA GLN A 638 -19.40 -3.48 -34.32
C GLN A 638 -20.19 -4.77 -34.53
N ASN A 639 -19.75 -5.88 -33.94
CA ASN A 639 -20.52 -7.11 -33.91
C ASN A 639 -21.05 -7.33 -32.50
N VAL A 640 -22.32 -7.72 -32.40
CA VAL A 640 -22.98 -7.91 -31.10
C VAL A 640 -23.65 -9.26 -31.00
N GLN A 641 -23.46 -9.94 -29.87
CA GLN A 641 -24.29 -11.08 -29.49
C GLN A 641 -25.27 -10.65 -28.38
N PHE A 642 -26.57 -10.72 -28.65
CA PHE A 642 -27.60 -10.36 -27.69
C PHE A 642 -28.01 -11.54 -26.79
N ASN A 643 -28.24 -11.22 -25.53
CA ASN A 643 -28.86 -12.05 -24.50
C ASN A 643 -29.31 -11.12 -23.35
N GLY A 644 -29.80 -11.64 -22.22
CA GLY A 644 -30.13 -10.82 -21.05
C GLY A 644 -31.42 -10.00 -21.24
N THR A 645 -31.53 -8.89 -20.53
CA THR A 645 -32.72 -8.03 -20.51
C THR A 645 -32.41 -6.66 -21.09
N LEU A 646 -33.27 -6.19 -22.00
CA LEU A 646 -33.31 -4.80 -22.45
C LEU A 646 -34.41 -4.04 -21.69
N ASN A 647 -34.02 -3.04 -20.92
CA ASN A 647 -34.92 -2.12 -20.22
C ASN A 647 -35.01 -0.83 -21.05
N VAL A 648 -36.22 -0.46 -21.45
CA VAL A 648 -36.46 0.82 -22.13
C VAL A 648 -37.44 1.64 -21.32
N GLU A 649 -37.15 2.92 -21.10
CA GLU A 649 -38.05 3.83 -20.38
C GLU A 649 -38.35 5.09 -21.21
N PHE A 650 -39.52 5.69 -20.98
CA PHE A 650 -39.84 7.01 -21.53
C PHE A 650 -39.59 8.08 -20.48
N ASN A 651 -38.89 9.14 -20.87
CA ASN A 651 -38.74 10.32 -20.04
C ASN A 651 -40.11 10.95 -19.70
N GLU A 652 -40.25 11.50 -18.49
CA GLU A 652 -41.53 12.01 -18.00
C GLU A 652 -42.16 13.03 -18.95
N GLY A 653 -43.36 12.73 -19.43
CA GLY A 653 -44.13 13.59 -20.33
C GLY A 653 -43.82 13.44 -21.82
N PHE A 654 -42.86 12.60 -22.20
CA PHE A 654 -42.67 12.21 -23.60
C PHE A 654 -43.76 11.23 -24.03
N ALA A 655 -44.37 11.49 -25.19
CA ALA A 655 -45.39 10.64 -25.80
C ALA A 655 -45.05 10.51 -27.28
N PRO A 656 -44.58 9.33 -27.73
CA PRO A 656 -44.16 9.18 -29.13
C PRO A 656 -45.37 9.23 -30.07
N GLY A 657 -45.17 9.86 -31.22
CA GLY A 657 -46.15 9.96 -32.30
C GLY A 657 -46.21 8.71 -33.17
N PHE A 658 -47.30 8.57 -33.93
CA PHE A 658 -47.41 7.54 -34.96
C PHE A 658 -46.27 7.66 -35.98
N GLN A 659 -45.60 6.54 -36.26
CA GLN A 659 -44.41 6.43 -37.13
C GLN A 659 -43.12 7.02 -36.58
N ASP A 660 -43.09 7.42 -35.31
CA ASP A 660 -41.81 7.65 -34.64
C ASP A 660 -41.02 6.34 -34.58
N SER A 661 -39.72 6.44 -34.75
CA SER A 661 -38.78 5.32 -34.77
C SER A 661 -37.54 5.73 -34.00
N PHE A 662 -37.09 4.87 -33.09
CA PHE A 662 -35.93 5.10 -32.24
C PHE A 662 -34.92 3.99 -32.52
N ALA A 663 -33.76 4.35 -33.07
CA ALA A 663 -32.68 3.40 -33.30
C ALA A 663 -31.91 3.22 -31.99
N LEU A 664 -32.31 2.21 -31.21
CA LEU A 664 -31.80 1.96 -29.86
C LEU A 664 -30.37 1.44 -29.89
N ILE A 665 -30.09 0.48 -30.78
CA ILE A 665 -28.76 -0.09 -30.96
C ILE A 665 -28.44 -0.14 -32.46
N THR A 666 -27.29 0.37 -32.89
CA THR A 666 -26.78 0.17 -34.25
C THR A 666 -25.59 -0.79 -34.22
N TYR A 667 -25.48 -1.65 -35.23
CA TYR A 667 -24.41 -2.64 -35.33
C TYR A 667 -24.05 -2.96 -36.78
N ALA A 668 -22.84 -3.48 -37.01
CA ALA A 668 -22.43 -4.03 -38.30
C ALA A 668 -23.04 -5.42 -38.55
N SER A 669 -23.11 -6.25 -37.50
CA SER A 669 -23.85 -7.51 -37.51
C SER A 669 -24.30 -7.90 -36.10
N HIS A 670 -25.35 -8.74 -36.00
CA HIS A 670 -25.81 -9.26 -34.71
C HIS A 670 -26.04 -10.78 -34.73
N LEU A 671 -25.96 -11.39 -33.56
CA LEU A 671 -26.37 -12.77 -33.30
C LEU A 671 -27.32 -12.80 -32.09
N GLY A 672 -28.43 -13.53 -32.23
CA GLY A 672 -29.41 -13.66 -31.16
C GLY A 672 -30.29 -12.42 -30.98
N GLU A 673 -31.04 -12.43 -29.88
CA GLU A 673 -31.99 -11.40 -29.44
C GLU A 673 -31.88 -11.27 -27.92
N PHE A 674 -32.38 -10.18 -27.33
CA PHE A 674 -32.50 -10.08 -25.88
C PHE A 674 -33.48 -11.15 -25.38
N SER A 675 -33.17 -11.79 -24.26
CA SER A 675 -34.02 -12.84 -23.67
C SER A 675 -35.31 -12.26 -23.07
N SER A 676 -35.26 -11.02 -22.60
CA SER A 676 -36.40 -10.28 -22.06
C SER A 676 -36.33 -8.81 -22.42
N ILE A 677 -37.50 -8.17 -22.44
CA ILE A 677 -37.66 -6.72 -22.60
C ILE A 677 -38.52 -6.23 -21.43
N GLU A 678 -38.04 -5.25 -20.69
CA GLU A 678 -38.74 -4.64 -19.55
C GLU A 678 -38.74 -3.10 -19.68
N GLY A 679 -39.30 -2.39 -18.69
CA GLY A 679 -39.43 -0.93 -18.66
C GLY A 679 -40.61 -0.39 -19.49
N ILE A 680 -40.75 -0.83 -20.74
CA ILE A 680 -41.93 -0.57 -21.58
C ILE A 680 -42.82 -1.81 -21.67
N ASP A 681 -44.10 -1.65 -21.34
CA ASP A 681 -45.09 -2.65 -21.68
C ASP A 681 -45.38 -2.54 -23.19
N LEU A 682 -44.77 -3.43 -23.98
CA LEU A 682 -44.99 -3.51 -25.43
C LEU A 682 -46.47 -3.76 -25.79
N ASP A 683 -47.26 -4.31 -24.87
CA ASP A 683 -48.70 -4.52 -25.02
C ASP A 683 -49.55 -3.35 -24.51
N MET A 684 -48.96 -2.39 -23.80
CA MET A 684 -49.67 -1.20 -23.33
C MET A 684 -50.06 -0.33 -24.53
N ALA A 685 -51.37 -0.10 -24.65
CA ALA A 685 -51.88 0.85 -25.61
C ALA A 685 -51.45 2.27 -25.21
N LEU A 686 -50.58 2.87 -26.01
CA LEU A 686 -50.31 4.29 -25.98
C LEU A 686 -51.57 5.09 -26.38
N GLU A 687 -51.57 6.40 -26.11
CA GLU A 687 -52.69 7.26 -26.52
C GLU A 687 -53.01 7.10 -28.01
N GLY A 688 -54.30 7.01 -28.35
CA GLY A 688 -54.74 6.80 -29.73
C GLY A 688 -54.67 5.36 -30.23
N GLY A 689 -54.34 4.38 -29.38
CA GLY A 689 -54.27 2.96 -29.74
C GLY A 689 -52.96 2.58 -30.44
N LEU A 690 -51.91 3.38 -30.23
CA LEU A 690 -50.57 3.08 -30.69
C LEU A 690 -49.95 1.95 -29.84
N LYS A 691 -49.03 1.22 -30.44
CA LYS A 691 -48.22 0.16 -29.82
C LYS A 691 -46.77 0.31 -30.23
N LEU A 692 -45.89 -0.27 -29.42
CA LEU A 692 -44.46 -0.32 -29.67
C LEU A 692 -44.10 -1.65 -30.30
N PHE A 693 -43.23 -1.61 -31.30
CA PHE A 693 -42.73 -2.78 -32.01
C PHE A 693 -41.21 -2.74 -31.94
N LEU A 694 -40.60 -3.75 -31.33
CA LEU A 694 -39.15 -3.92 -31.36
C LEU A 694 -38.79 -4.72 -32.62
N GLU A 695 -37.94 -4.17 -33.47
CA GLU A 695 -37.50 -4.80 -34.72
C GLU A 695 -35.98 -4.97 -34.72
N TYR A 696 -35.53 -6.22 -34.89
CA TYR A 696 -34.13 -6.56 -35.16
C TYR A 696 -33.88 -6.57 -36.67
N GLY A 697 -33.29 -5.49 -37.17
CA GLY A 697 -32.85 -5.37 -38.56
C GLY A 697 -31.42 -5.88 -38.78
N ASP A 698 -30.97 -5.88 -40.03
CA ASP A 698 -29.63 -6.35 -40.39
C ASP A 698 -28.49 -5.51 -39.75
N THR A 699 -28.75 -4.23 -39.46
CA THR A 699 -27.75 -3.28 -38.92
C THR A 699 -28.26 -2.41 -37.76
N GLU A 700 -29.49 -2.64 -37.28
CA GLU A 700 -30.05 -1.86 -36.16
C GLU A 700 -31.15 -2.62 -35.42
N LEU A 701 -31.24 -2.38 -34.11
CA LEU A 701 -32.37 -2.67 -33.26
C LEU A 701 -33.18 -1.38 -33.08
N SER A 702 -34.41 -1.38 -33.60
CA SER A 702 -35.26 -0.19 -33.64
C SER A 702 -36.57 -0.41 -32.87
N LEU A 703 -37.01 0.62 -32.14
CA LEU A 703 -38.33 0.69 -31.53
C LEU A 703 -39.24 1.56 -32.40
N LEU A 704 -40.27 0.97 -33.00
CA LEU A 704 -41.22 1.67 -33.85
C LEU A 704 -42.57 1.88 -33.16
N VAL A 705 -43.13 3.08 -33.34
CA VAL A 705 -44.47 3.41 -32.84
C VAL A 705 -45.47 3.23 -33.95
N GLY A 706 -46.17 2.11 -33.91
CA GLY A 706 -47.17 1.74 -34.89
C GLY A 706 -48.58 1.74 -34.30
N LEU A 707 -49.55 1.43 -35.15
CA LEU A 707 -50.87 1.02 -34.68
C LEU A 707 -50.86 -0.51 -34.61
N ASP A 708 -51.58 -1.08 -33.64
CA ASP A 708 -51.77 -2.53 -33.57
C ASP A 708 -52.49 -3.04 -34.84
N GLY A 709 -51.70 -3.45 -35.83
CA GLY A 709 -52.17 -4.01 -37.09
C GLY A 709 -52.70 -5.43 -36.93
N GLY A 710 -52.42 -6.08 -35.78
CA GLY A 710 -52.50 -7.52 -35.61
C GLY A 710 -51.27 -8.22 -36.18
N SER A 711 -50.80 -9.24 -35.48
CA SER A 711 -49.68 -10.07 -35.94
C SER A 711 -50.03 -10.71 -37.30
N PRO A 712 -49.17 -10.60 -38.32
CA PRO A 712 -49.37 -11.30 -39.58
C PRO A 712 -49.53 -12.82 -39.35
N GLY A 713 -50.75 -13.35 -39.55
CA GLY A 713 -51.09 -14.76 -39.30
C GLY A 713 -51.98 -15.03 -38.07
N GLU A 714 -52.23 -14.03 -37.22
CA GLU A 714 -53.26 -14.06 -36.18
C GLU A 714 -54.46 -13.22 -36.65
N PRO A 715 -55.67 -13.79 -36.81
CA PRO A 715 -56.80 -13.08 -37.38
C PRO A 715 -57.38 -12.04 -36.40
N ASN A 716 -56.85 -10.80 -36.37
CA ASN A 716 -57.48 -9.68 -35.66
C ASN A 716 -58.57 -8.99 -36.52
N CYS A 717 -59.47 -9.80 -37.05
CA CYS A 717 -60.44 -9.41 -38.08
C CYS A 717 -61.65 -8.63 -37.54
N SER A 718 -61.53 -8.07 -36.34
CA SER A 718 -62.51 -7.25 -35.62
C SER A 718 -62.70 -5.84 -36.21
N GLY A 719 -62.05 -5.53 -37.34
CA GLY A 719 -62.13 -4.22 -38.00
C GLY A 719 -61.17 -3.18 -37.41
N GLN A 720 -60.30 -3.56 -36.48
CA GLN A 720 -59.26 -2.69 -35.94
C GLN A 720 -58.24 -2.32 -37.02
N SER A 721 -57.66 -3.28 -37.74
CA SER A 721 -56.72 -3.00 -38.85
C SER A 721 -57.33 -2.11 -39.95
N ILE A 722 -58.63 -2.25 -40.25
CA ILE A 722 -59.35 -1.38 -41.19
C ILE A 722 -59.59 0.03 -40.62
N ALA A 723 -59.98 0.13 -39.35
CA ALA A 723 -60.21 1.41 -38.67
C ALA A 723 -58.90 2.18 -38.46
N THR A 724 -57.83 1.46 -38.13
CA THR A 724 -56.43 1.88 -38.05
C THR A 724 -55.97 2.48 -39.37
N GLN A 725 -56.06 1.73 -40.47
CA GLN A 725 -55.69 2.24 -41.80
C GLN A 725 -56.57 3.44 -42.21
N ALA A 726 -57.86 3.41 -41.87
CA ALA A 726 -58.75 4.53 -42.09
C ALA A 726 -58.37 5.77 -41.25
N ALA A 727 -57.89 5.62 -40.02
CA ALA A 727 -57.43 6.73 -39.19
C ALA A 727 -56.16 7.37 -39.76
N ILE A 728 -55.15 6.55 -40.10
CA ILE A 728 -53.87 7.00 -40.66
C ILE A 728 -54.07 7.85 -41.92
N HIS A 729 -54.91 7.38 -42.84
CA HIS A 729 -55.04 8.01 -44.14
C HIS A 729 -56.15 9.09 -44.20
N GLY A 730 -56.74 9.48 -43.07
CA GLY A 730 -57.82 10.49 -43.06
C GLY A 730 -59.16 9.99 -43.62
N GLY A 731 -59.36 8.67 -43.56
CA GLY A 731 -60.59 7.97 -43.92
C GLY A 731 -60.32 6.68 -44.69
N ILE A 732 -61.25 5.75 -44.62
CA ILE A 732 -61.11 4.42 -45.25
C ILE A 732 -60.99 4.48 -46.78
N ALA A 733 -61.54 5.52 -47.40
CA ALA A 733 -61.43 5.75 -48.84
C ALA A 733 -60.01 6.18 -49.24
N ALA A 734 -59.38 7.02 -48.43
CA ALA A 734 -58.00 7.43 -48.64
C ALA A 734 -57.04 6.27 -48.35
N ALA A 735 -57.32 5.44 -47.33
CA ALA A 735 -56.58 4.20 -47.08
C ALA A 735 -56.66 3.24 -48.26
N ALA A 736 -57.87 2.99 -48.79
CA ALA A 736 -58.04 2.14 -49.96
C ALA A 736 -57.30 2.68 -51.20
N ALA A 737 -57.32 3.99 -51.43
CA ALA A 737 -56.60 4.62 -52.53
C ALA A 737 -55.08 4.55 -52.36
N PHE A 738 -54.57 4.77 -51.14
CA PHE A 738 -53.16 4.70 -50.81
C PHE A 738 -52.57 3.31 -51.10
N HIS A 739 -53.29 2.25 -50.71
CA HIS A 739 -52.89 0.86 -50.96
C HIS A 739 -53.23 0.35 -52.37
N GLY A 740 -53.63 1.24 -53.29
CA GLY A 740 -53.88 0.89 -54.69
C GLY A 740 -55.16 0.08 -54.95
N PHE A 741 -56.08 0.02 -53.99
CA PHE A 741 -57.36 -0.68 -54.18
C PHE A 741 -58.36 0.20 -54.95
N PRO A 742 -59.08 -0.37 -55.94
CA PRO A 742 -60.01 0.40 -56.77
C PRO A 742 -61.27 0.87 -56.01
N SER A 743 -61.48 0.41 -54.77
CA SER A 743 -62.56 0.87 -53.90
C SER A 743 -62.32 0.46 -52.44
N VAL A 744 -63.01 1.15 -51.51
CA VAL A 744 -63.10 0.75 -50.09
C VAL A 744 -63.55 -0.70 -49.94
N LYS A 745 -64.49 -1.15 -50.79
CA LYS A 745 -64.97 -2.53 -50.75
C LYS A 745 -63.86 -3.52 -51.12
N ALA A 746 -63.10 -3.26 -52.18
CA ALA A 746 -61.98 -4.12 -52.57
C ALA A 746 -60.89 -4.18 -51.47
N PHE A 747 -60.61 -3.05 -50.82
CA PHE A 747 -59.70 -3.00 -49.68
C PHE A 747 -60.21 -3.81 -48.48
N LYS A 748 -61.48 -3.62 -48.10
CA LYS A 748 -62.12 -4.42 -47.02
C LYS A 748 -62.19 -5.90 -47.35
N ASP A 749 -62.49 -6.26 -48.59
CA ASP A 749 -62.57 -7.65 -49.04
C ASP A 749 -61.18 -8.29 -49.02
N ALA A 750 -60.13 -7.58 -49.44
CA ALA A 750 -58.76 -8.08 -49.38
C ALA A 750 -58.26 -8.33 -47.94
N ILE A 751 -58.55 -7.39 -47.02
CA ILE A 751 -58.25 -7.59 -45.59
C ILE A 751 -59.08 -8.74 -45.03
N LYS A 752 -60.36 -8.83 -45.40
CA LYS A 752 -61.24 -9.93 -44.99
C LYS A 752 -60.76 -11.29 -45.52
N ASP A 753 -60.24 -11.34 -46.74
CA ASP A 753 -59.71 -12.56 -47.35
C ASP A 753 -58.41 -12.99 -46.67
N PHE A 754 -57.48 -12.04 -46.42
CA PHE A 754 -56.28 -12.26 -45.60
C PHE A 754 -56.64 -12.81 -44.21
N CYS A 755 -57.73 -12.31 -43.65
CA CYS A 755 -58.29 -12.71 -42.36
C CYS A 755 -58.90 -14.12 -42.29
N ASN A 756 -59.28 -14.71 -43.44
CA ASN A 756 -59.94 -16.02 -43.50
C ASN A 756 -59.02 -17.16 -43.95
N THR A 757 -57.78 -16.83 -44.34
CA THR A 757 -56.71 -17.76 -44.69
C THR A 757 -55.76 -17.93 -43.54
#